data_AF-A0A139WHG8-F1
#
_entry.id   AF-A0A139WHG8-F1
#
_cell.length_a   1.000
_cell.length_b   1.000
_cell.length_c   1.000
_cell.angle_alpha   90.00
_cell.angle_beta   90.00
_cell.angle_gamma   90.00
#
_symmetry.space_group_name_H-M   'P 1'
#
loop_
_entity.id
_entity.type
_entity.pdbx_description
1 polymer ?
#
loop_
_entity_poly.entity_id
_entity_poly.type
_entity_poly.pdbx_seq_one_letter_code
_entity_poly.pdbx_strand_id
1 'polypeptide(L)'
;MYLSWFIVIMFLKGATMTLTTRRVVESVELGEGPHWDPETQSLYFVDIYGKAIHKYVPATKKHTKAVIGINHVSLIVPVQGQKNKFLISIGRDLNIVTWDGESETVSGMEKIYEIDNTPDTLQNRFNDGKCDALGRLWAGSMGAQPVPGHVELNKGSFISLESGRKAKTHLTKVGISNGLAWSLDNKYLYYIDSQKNTLDRYDFNLEKGTISNGESIFSLKKANLSGILDGMTIDTDGNLWIANFGGGRVLKVDPRKPQTLLQIIQMPAHQVTSVAFGGPNLDELYVTTARLTTDGVAYPPPDNGATYVITGTEAKGLPGIGFKLEPSRYFRVRLSKRLNCFNSISLVNMAPTIERIVDSVELGEGPHWDAATQSLYFVDIFGKTIHKYVPVTKKHTKAVIGTNHVSLIIPVEGEKNKFLITIGRQLVTVKWDGSSEKVSEITKIGEVDDDPETLDNRFNDGKCDPTGRLWAGTMGGEPINGHVKPNKGGLFSLGPNQQIRKHLSNVSISNGLAWSKDLKKMYYIDSPKRTIDEYEVDMKYGTLSNGRPIFTLEKHNIQGFPDGMAIDTDGNLWVAVFNGYRVIKIDPRKPETLLQTIQLPAKQVTSVAFGGPDLDELYVTSAAFTVDGVELPPPDHGATFRIKGIGAKGYPGVNVKLQLNNTMVRITQIGDNLEVGTRIHWDEQTQNLYYVDVPTSTIYRYRPSTDEITQAQVGNEPLAFAFPVDGKTDFFIAGLGRKIVLLKWDGESESVCSCTTIAEVDREPHLAKNRLNGAKVDPYGRLWAGTMGAQDANGQTIPKQGSLYSLTNGRLKREFKEVGISNGIAFDLDANKMYYVDTLIPAISAFDYDGESGEISNKTTVFKLECSCINGLPDGLTIDTDGNLWLAVIFGSLVLKIDPRTGQLLKKIQMPTPQITAMTWGNKNCDVLYVTSAKMAVNGKVPEKPAGCTFKLENLGHSKGLPGDRYKM
;
A
#
# COMPACT_ATOMS: atom_id res chain seq x y z
N MET A 1 22.36 20.43 -38.11
CA MET A 1 23.26 19.85 -37.09
C MET A 1 24.17 20.97 -36.58
N TYR A 2 23.74 21.66 -35.52
CA TYR A 2 24.56 22.57 -34.71
C TYR A 2 24.03 22.42 -33.27
N LEU A 3 24.74 21.66 -32.42
CA LEU A 3 24.49 21.58 -30.98
C LEU A 3 25.40 22.61 -30.30
N SER A 4 24.83 23.66 -29.72
CA SER A 4 25.55 24.58 -28.84
C SER A 4 25.39 24.09 -27.40
N TRP A 5 26.51 23.82 -26.73
CA TRP A 5 26.57 23.42 -25.32
C TRP A 5 26.88 24.65 -24.47
N PHE A 6 26.06 24.94 -23.45
CA PHE A 6 26.38 25.94 -22.43
C PHE A 6 26.61 25.21 -21.09
N ILE A 7 27.83 25.29 -20.57
CA ILE A 7 28.20 24.82 -19.23
C ILE A 7 28.18 26.05 -18.31
N VAL A 8 27.33 26.05 -17.28
CA VAL A 8 27.33 27.08 -16.23
C VAL A 8 28.14 26.54 -15.05
N ILE A 9 29.30 27.15 -14.77
CA ILE A 9 30.14 26.84 -13.60
C ILE A 9 29.82 27.85 -12.49
N MET A 10 29.26 27.39 -11.36
CA MET A 10 29.17 28.19 -10.13
C MET A 10 30.25 27.74 -9.13
N PHE A 11 30.99 28.70 -8.60
CA PHE A 11 31.98 28.51 -7.53
C PHE A 11 31.30 28.62 -6.15
N LEU A 12 31.13 27.51 -5.44
CA LEU A 12 31.05 27.44 -3.98
C LEU A 12 31.76 26.14 -3.52
N LYS A 13 32.54 26.24 -2.45
CA LYS A 13 33.48 25.21 -1.97
C LYS A 13 32.78 23.87 -1.65
N GLY A 14 33.20 22.80 -2.33
CA GLY A 14 32.89 21.40 -2.00
C GLY A 14 32.07 20.70 -3.09
N ALA A 15 32.71 19.81 -3.86
CA ALA A 15 32.17 19.01 -4.97
C ALA A 15 31.45 19.83 -6.09
N THR A 16 32.15 20.08 -7.19
CA THR A 16 31.55 20.68 -8.40
C THR A 16 30.53 19.74 -9.02
N MET A 17 29.24 20.04 -8.83
CA MET A 17 28.13 19.39 -9.52
C MET A 17 27.79 20.18 -10.78
N THR A 18 27.61 19.49 -11.91
CA THR A 18 27.39 20.15 -13.21
C THR A 18 25.91 20.06 -13.60
N LEU A 19 25.20 21.18 -13.50
CA LEU A 19 23.86 21.33 -14.06
C LEU A 19 23.94 21.34 -15.59
N THR A 20 23.08 20.57 -16.26
CA THR A 20 23.00 20.57 -17.73
C THR A 20 21.66 21.09 -18.18
N THR A 21 21.66 22.15 -19.00
CA THR A 21 20.44 22.71 -19.61
C THR A 21 20.45 22.45 -21.11
N ARG A 22 19.39 21.83 -21.63
CA ARG A 22 19.30 21.44 -23.05
C ARG A 22 17.96 21.83 -23.66
N ARG A 23 17.99 22.46 -24.83
CA ARG A 23 16.78 22.68 -25.65
C ARG A 23 16.26 21.35 -26.21
N VAL A 24 14.97 21.09 -26.05
CA VAL A 24 14.30 19.84 -26.45
C VAL A 24 13.23 20.02 -27.50
N VAL A 25 12.59 21.19 -27.55
CA VAL A 25 11.56 21.53 -28.55
C VAL A 25 11.90 22.89 -29.17
N GLU A 26 11.54 23.05 -30.45
CA GLU A 26 11.69 24.32 -31.18
C GLU A 26 10.79 25.42 -30.60
N SER A 27 11.09 26.67 -30.96
CA SER A 27 10.40 27.84 -30.42
C SER A 27 8.92 27.88 -30.82
N VAL A 28 8.05 27.91 -29.81
CA VAL A 28 6.62 28.28 -29.89
C VAL A 28 6.44 29.76 -29.58
N GLU A 29 5.24 30.32 -29.72
CA GLU A 29 5.00 31.75 -29.42
C GLU A 29 4.91 32.02 -27.91
N LEU A 30 4.08 31.26 -27.20
CA LEU A 30 3.97 31.28 -25.73
C LEU A 30 3.74 29.86 -25.22
N GLY A 31 4.82 29.17 -24.86
CA GLY A 31 4.76 27.84 -24.27
C GLY A 31 4.31 27.89 -22.82
N GLU A 32 3.26 27.15 -22.45
CA GLU A 32 2.71 27.17 -21.09
C GLU A 32 2.21 25.80 -20.62
N GLY A 33 1.95 25.71 -19.31
CA GLY A 33 1.33 24.54 -18.69
C GLY A 33 2.01 23.20 -18.98
N PRO A 34 3.35 23.06 -18.83
CA PRO A 34 4.01 21.79 -18.97
C PRO A 34 3.43 20.78 -17.97
N HIS A 35 3.02 19.64 -18.49
CA HIS A 35 2.45 18.53 -17.75
C HIS A 35 3.17 17.25 -18.16
N TRP A 36 3.87 16.64 -17.21
CA TRP A 36 4.48 15.35 -17.43
C TRP A 36 3.46 14.24 -17.19
N ASP A 37 3.22 13.43 -18.22
CA ASP A 37 2.46 12.19 -18.08
C ASP A 37 3.42 11.01 -17.84
N PRO A 38 3.44 10.43 -16.62
CA PRO A 38 4.30 9.31 -16.31
C PRO A 38 3.92 8.04 -17.09
N GLU A 39 2.66 7.90 -17.54
CA GLU A 39 2.21 6.71 -18.25
C GLU A 39 2.77 6.67 -19.68
N THR A 40 2.65 7.78 -20.42
CA THR A 40 3.18 7.86 -21.79
C THR A 40 4.62 8.36 -21.85
N GLN A 41 5.26 8.66 -20.71
CA GLN A 41 6.60 9.24 -20.62
C GLN A 41 6.76 10.44 -21.56
N SER A 42 5.75 11.31 -21.54
CA SER A 42 5.60 12.41 -22.49
C SER A 42 5.34 13.71 -21.75
N LEU A 43 5.94 14.79 -22.26
CA LEU A 43 5.64 16.15 -21.83
C LEU A 43 4.53 16.71 -22.72
N TYR A 44 3.42 17.09 -22.11
CA TYR A 44 2.36 17.88 -22.75
C TYR A 44 2.50 19.34 -22.36
N PHE A 45 2.22 20.26 -23.27
CA PHE A 45 2.19 21.70 -23.00
C PHE A 45 1.36 22.40 -24.08
N VAL A 46 1.10 23.70 -23.93
CA VAL A 46 0.32 24.47 -24.90
C VAL A 46 1.16 25.58 -25.53
N ASP A 47 0.84 25.95 -26.76
CA ASP A 47 1.21 27.25 -27.33
C ASP A 47 -0.03 28.14 -27.32
N ILE A 48 -0.06 29.11 -26.40
CA ILE A 48 -1.25 29.94 -26.17
C ILE A 48 -1.63 30.68 -27.44
N TYR A 49 -0.68 31.40 -28.05
CA TYR A 49 -0.91 32.20 -29.26
C TYR A 49 -0.86 31.38 -30.54
N GLY A 50 -0.10 30.26 -30.54
CA GLY A 50 -0.19 29.25 -31.58
C GLY A 50 -1.49 28.43 -31.57
N LYS A 51 -2.32 28.59 -30.53
CA LYS A 51 -3.63 27.93 -30.35
C LYS A 51 -3.55 26.41 -30.49
N ALA A 52 -2.47 25.85 -29.96
CA ALA A 52 -2.10 24.46 -30.17
C ALA A 52 -1.77 23.77 -28.85
N ILE A 53 -2.04 22.47 -28.80
CA ILE A 53 -1.52 21.58 -27.78
C ILE A 53 -0.33 20.81 -28.36
N HIS A 54 0.67 20.56 -27.54
CA HIS A 54 1.93 19.95 -27.93
C HIS A 54 2.23 18.73 -27.08
N LYS A 55 2.93 17.77 -27.67
CA LYS A 55 3.48 16.59 -27.00
C LYS A 55 4.94 16.43 -27.41
N TYR A 56 5.81 16.21 -26.43
CA TYR A 56 7.21 15.87 -26.64
C TYR A 56 7.54 14.55 -25.94
N VAL A 57 8.16 13.63 -26.68
CA VAL A 57 8.58 12.31 -26.19
C VAL A 57 10.12 12.29 -26.10
N PRO A 58 10.72 12.36 -24.90
CA PRO A 58 12.17 12.47 -24.76
C PRO A 58 12.93 11.28 -25.35
N ALA A 59 12.40 10.07 -25.20
CA ALA A 59 13.03 8.84 -25.66
C ALA A 59 13.26 8.81 -27.19
N THR A 60 12.31 9.36 -27.97
CA THR A 60 12.39 9.42 -29.43
C THR A 60 12.77 10.80 -29.96
N LYS A 61 12.85 11.81 -29.07
CA LYS A 61 12.95 13.23 -29.40
C LYS A 61 11.84 13.72 -30.33
N LYS A 62 10.71 13.00 -30.38
CA LYS A 62 9.59 13.32 -31.26
C LYS A 62 8.75 14.43 -30.64
N HIS A 63 8.46 15.45 -31.42
CA HIS A 63 7.56 16.54 -31.08
C HIS A 63 6.38 16.53 -32.05
N THR A 64 5.18 16.52 -31.49
CA THR A 64 3.91 16.59 -32.24
C THR A 64 3.05 17.69 -31.68
N LYS A 65 2.12 18.19 -32.48
CA LYS A 65 1.18 19.24 -32.09
C LYS A 65 -0.16 19.05 -32.77
N ALA A 66 -1.23 19.46 -32.09
CA ALA A 66 -2.55 19.63 -32.69
C ALA A 66 -3.00 21.08 -32.55
N VAL A 67 -3.45 21.66 -33.66
CA VAL A 67 -4.06 22.99 -33.68
C VAL A 67 -5.52 22.85 -33.26
N ILE A 68 -5.93 23.58 -32.23
CA ILE A 68 -7.27 23.49 -31.65
C ILE A 68 -8.27 24.41 -32.37
N GLY A 69 -7.82 25.57 -32.85
CA GLY A 69 -8.65 26.46 -33.67
C GLY A 69 -8.67 27.92 -33.20
N ILE A 70 -9.85 28.49 -32.97
CA ILE A 70 -10.12 29.94 -33.06
C ILE A 70 -9.56 30.81 -31.92
N ASN A 71 -9.43 30.27 -30.71
CA ASN A 71 -9.09 31.01 -29.49
C ASN A 71 -7.85 30.45 -28.76
N HIS A 72 -7.32 31.22 -27.82
CA HIS A 72 -6.16 30.85 -26.99
C HIS A 72 -6.40 29.57 -26.18
N VAL A 73 -5.40 28.69 -26.13
CA VAL A 73 -5.38 27.45 -25.35
C VAL A 73 -4.33 27.58 -24.27
N SER A 74 -4.73 27.61 -23.00
CA SER A 74 -3.84 28.04 -21.90
C SER A 74 -3.48 26.95 -20.91
N LEU A 75 -4.14 25.80 -20.95
CA LEU A 75 -3.80 24.64 -20.13
C LEU A 75 -4.14 23.34 -20.86
N ILE A 76 -3.40 22.29 -20.53
CA ILE A 76 -3.67 20.91 -20.94
C ILE A 76 -3.43 19.98 -19.75
N VAL A 77 -4.42 19.14 -19.45
CA VAL A 77 -4.33 18.12 -18.39
C VAL A 77 -4.90 16.80 -18.94
N PRO A 78 -4.18 15.67 -18.87
CA PRO A 78 -4.71 14.37 -19.23
C PRO A 78 -5.96 14.01 -18.41
N VAL A 79 -6.92 13.31 -19.01
CA VAL A 79 -8.07 12.76 -18.29
C VAL A 79 -7.69 11.38 -17.73
N GLN A 80 -7.88 11.18 -16.43
CA GLN A 80 -7.50 9.93 -15.77
C GLN A 80 -8.20 8.73 -16.41
N GLY A 81 -7.41 7.71 -16.80
CA GLY A 81 -7.90 6.47 -17.41
C GLY A 81 -8.41 6.60 -18.85
N GLN A 82 -8.13 7.71 -19.55
CA GLN A 82 -8.51 7.93 -20.95
C GLN A 82 -7.32 8.51 -21.73
N LYS A 83 -6.54 7.65 -22.40
CA LYS A 83 -5.22 8.02 -22.96
C LYS A 83 -5.24 9.06 -24.05
N ASN A 84 -6.34 9.13 -24.75
CA ASN A 84 -6.56 10.06 -25.84
C ASN A 84 -7.46 11.22 -25.42
N LYS A 85 -7.77 11.40 -24.13
CA LYS A 85 -8.58 12.53 -23.68
C LYS A 85 -7.81 13.50 -22.82
N PHE A 86 -7.98 14.78 -23.13
CA PHE A 86 -7.36 15.87 -22.42
C PHE A 86 -8.41 16.91 -22.06
N LEU A 87 -8.35 17.41 -20.84
CA LEU A 87 -9.02 18.64 -20.47
C LEU A 87 -8.14 19.80 -20.92
N ILE A 88 -8.67 20.68 -21.76
CA ILE A 88 -7.99 21.89 -22.22
C ILE A 88 -8.87 23.12 -22.00
N SER A 89 -8.26 24.29 -21.95
CA SER A 89 -8.99 25.55 -22.06
C SER A 89 -9.05 26.06 -23.50
N ILE A 90 -10.13 26.75 -23.86
CA ILE A 90 -10.27 27.50 -25.11
C ILE A 90 -10.94 28.83 -24.79
N GLY A 91 -10.16 29.91 -24.66
CA GLY A 91 -10.68 31.18 -24.14
C GLY A 91 -11.30 31.02 -22.75
N ARG A 92 -12.61 31.24 -22.62
CA ARG A 92 -13.38 31.08 -21.37
C ARG A 92 -13.89 29.66 -21.13
N ASP A 93 -13.70 28.75 -22.08
CA ASP A 93 -14.28 27.43 -22.04
C ASP A 93 -13.29 26.40 -21.52
N LEU A 94 -13.77 25.44 -20.73
CA LEU A 94 -13.07 24.17 -20.49
C LEU A 94 -13.71 23.11 -21.37
N ASN A 95 -12.86 22.37 -22.08
CA ASN A 95 -13.26 21.36 -23.04
C ASN A 95 -12.55 20.06 -22.75
N ILE A 96 -13.25 18.93 -22.91
CA ILE A 96 -12.61 17.63 -23.07
C ILE A 96 -12.39 17.40 -24.56
N VAL A 97 -11.14 17.26 -24.98
CA VAL A 97 -10.78 16.93 -26.36
C VAL A 97 -10.32 15.49 -26.47
N THR A 98 -10.55 14.89 -27.63
CA THR A 98 -9.97 13.61 -28.01
C THR A 98 -8.80 13.84 -28.97
N TRP A 99 -7.60 13.45 -28.58
CA TRP A 99 -6.37 13.57 -29.35
C TRP A 99 -5.52 12.32 -29.17
N ASP A 100 -5.03 11.75 -30.27
CA ASP A 100 -4.13 10.57 -30.26
C ASP A 100 -2.68 10.92 -29.89
N GLY A 101 -2.37 12.20 -29.71
CA GLY A 101 -1.02 12.70 -29.44
C GLY A 101 -0.14 12.79 -30.67
N GLU A 102 -0.69 12.59 -31.87
CA GLU A 102 0.05 12.41 -33.13
C GLU A 102 -0.53 13.25 -34.26
N SER A 103 -1.85 13.22 -34.41
CA SER A 103 -2.60 13.96 -35.43
C SER A 103 -2.46 15.47 -35.25
N GLU A 104 -2.45 16.21 -36.37
CA GLU A 104 -2.38 17.68 -36.37
C GLU A 104 -3.69 18.36 -35.90
N THR A 105 -4.73 17.58 -35.66
CA THR A 105 -6.06 18.02 -35.22
C THR A 105 -6.63 17.09 -34.15
N VAL A 106 -7.56 17.60 -33.33
CA VAL A 106 -8.32 16.78 -32.38
C VAL A 106 -9.50 16.10 -33.07
N SER A 107 -9.82 14.86 -32.71
CA SER A 107 -10.91 14.07 -33.30
C SER A 107 -12.26 14.27 -32.61
N GLY A 108 -12.27 14.92 -31.44
CA GLY A 108 -13.49 15.26 -30.71
C GLY A 108 -13.25 16.40 -29.73
N MET A 109 -14.31 17.15 -29.42
CA MET A 109 -14.28 18.26 -28.48
C MET A 109 -15.65 18.43 -27.83
N GLU A 110 -15.68 18.48 -26.50
CA GLU A 110 -16.89 18.68 -25.70
C GLU A 110 -16.66 19.77 -24.66
N LYS A 111 -17.41 20.87 -24.75
CA LYS A 111 -17.40 21.93 -23.73
C LYS A 111 -18.10 21.44 -22.47
N ILE A 112 -17.41 21.52 -21.33
CA ILE A 112 -17.92 21.08 -20.03
C ILE A 112 -18.18 22.25 -19.06
N TYR A 113 -17.54 23.40 -19.27
CA TYR A 113 -17.70 24.56 -18.40
C TYR A 113 -17.31 25.85 -19.13
N GLU A 114 -17.85 26.98 -18.68
CA GLU A 114 -17.52 28.33 -19.13
C GLU A 114 -17.39 29.25 -17.91
N ILE A 115 -16.26 29.94 -17.80
CA ILE A 115 -15.96 30.88 -16.72
C ILE A 115 -16.33 32.31 -17.12
N ASP A 116 -16.50 33.20 -16.12
CA ASP A 116 -16.56 34.65 -16.35
C ASP A 116 -17.65 35.08 -17.36
N ASN A 117 -18.90 34.92 -16.95
CA ASN A 117 -20.10 35.09 -17.80
C ASN A 117 -20.84 36.43 -17.58
N THR A 118 -20.14 37.46 -17.10
CA THR A 118 -20.73 38.81 -16.94
C THR A 118 -20.36 39.69 -18.13
N PRO A 119 -21.17 40.72 -18.48
CA PRO A 119 -20.88 41.58 -19.65
C PRO A 119 -19.47 42.18 -19.67
N ASP A 120 -18.90 42.47 -18.52
CA ASP A 120 -17.56 43.06 -18.35
C ASP A 120 -16.42 42.02 -18.32
N THR A 121 -16.73 40.73 -18.43
CA THR A 121 -15.75 39.63 -18.40
C THR A 121 -15.85 38.69 -19.60
N LEU A 122 -16.69 39.01 -20.60
CA LEU A 122 -16.87 38.20 -21.82
C LEU A 122 -15.60 38.04 -22.66
N GLN A 123 -14.61 38.91 -22.47
CA GLN A 123 -13.31 38.89 -23.15
C GLN A 123 -12.18 38.26 -22.32
N ASN A 124 -12.50 37.72 -21.13
CA ASN A 124 -11.54 36.99 -20.31
C ASN A 124 -11.10 35.69 -20.98
N ARG A 125 -10.06 35.07 -20.43
CA ARG A 125 -9.69 33.68 -20.74
C ARG A 125 -9.10 32.98 -19.53
N PHE A 126 -9.15 31.65 -19.51
CA PHE A 126 -8.28 30.85 -18.64
C PHE A 126 -6.81 31.17 -18.92
N ASN A 127 -5.96 31.00 -17.90
CA ASN A 127 -4.53 31.25 -18.05
C ASN A 127 -3.65 30.10 -17.51
N ASP A 128 -3.97 29.52 -16.35
CA ASP A 128 -3.26 28.35 -15.82
C ASP A 128 -4.22 27.40 -15.09
N GLY A 129 -3.85 26.12 -14.97
CA GLY A 129 -4.65 25.10 -14.29
C GLY A 129 -3.92 23.78 -14.05
N LYS A 130 -4.16 23.17 -12.88
CA LYS A 130 -3.63 21.87 -12.45
C LYS A 130 -4.66 21.14 -11.60
N CYS A 131 -4.54 19.82 -11.53
CA CYS A 131 -5.40 19.03 -10.65
C CYS A 131 -4.79 18.84 -9.25
N ASP A 132 -5.65 18.83 -8.23
CA ASP A 132 -5.28 18.40 -6.88
C ASP A 132 -5.16 16.87 -6.80
N ALA A 133 -4.76 16.35 -5.63
CA ALA A 133 -4.56 14.91 -5.41
C ALA A 133 -5.81 14.03 -5.60
N LEU A 134 -7.02 14.61 -5.66
CA LEU A 134 -8.27 13.88 -5.96
C LEU A 134 -8.69 13.99 -7.44
N GLY A 135 -7.89 14.66 -8.28
CA GLY A 135 -8.16 14.86 -9.69
C GLY A 135 -9.17 15.96 -9.98
N ARG A 136 -9.43 16.88 -9.04
CA ARG A 136 -10.26 18.06 -9.30
C ARG A 136 -9.41 19.15 -9.94
N LEU A 137 -9.91 19.75 -11.01
CA LEU A 137 -9.20 20.84 -11.69
C LEU A 137 -9.29 22.11 -10.84
N TRP A 138 -8.15 22.75 -10.57
CA TRP A 138 -8.04 24.11 -10.09
C TRP A 138 -7.48 24.95 -11.22
N ALA A 139 -8.19 26.01 -11.60
CA ALA A 139 -7.82 26.84 -12.73
C ALA A 139 -8.25 28.28 -12.49
N GLY A 140 -7.48 29.23 -13.01
CA GLY A 140 -7.84 30.63 -12.96
C GLY A 140 -7.79 31.32 -14.30
N SER A 141 -8.54 32.41 -14.37
CA SER A 141 -8.65 33.28 -15.54
C SER A 141 -7.91 34.59 -15.33
N MET A 142 -7.85 35.35 -16.41
CA MET A 142 -7.32 36.71 -16.47
C MET A 142 -8.25 37.58 -17.33
N GLY A 143 -8.11 38.90 -17.17
CA GLY A 143 -8.88 39.88 -17.93
C GLY A 143 -8.58 39.90 -19.43
N ALA A 144 -9.36 40.71 -20.15
CA ALA A 144 -9.13 40.97 -21.56
C ALA A 144 -7.70 41.48 -21.81
N GLN A 145 -7.13 41.08 -22.94
CA GLN A 145 -5.79 41.49 -23.35
C GLN A 145 -5.85 42.18 -24.72
N PRO A 146 -6.28 43.45 -24.78
CA PRO A 146 -6.50 44.17 -26.04
C PRO A 146 -5.18 44.43 -26.80
N VAL A 147 -4.05 44.46 -26.09
CA VAL A 147 -2.70 44.56 -26.65
C VAL A 147 -1.84 43.45 -26.03
N PRO A 148 -1.01 42.72 -26.81
CA PRO A 148 -0.08 41.75 -26.26
C PRO A 148 0.71 42.32 -25.08
N GLY A 149 0.78 41.57 -23.99
CA GLY A 149 1.42 41.98 -22.74
C GLY A 149 0.60 42.89 -21.82
N HIS A 150 -0.55 43.42 -22.24
CA HIS A 150 -1.36 44.36 -21.44
C HIS A 150 -2.74 43.80 -21.10
N VAL A 151 -2.97 43.51 -19.83
CA VAL A 151 -4.17 42.82 -19.33
C VAL A 151 -5.05 43.78 -18.55
N GLU A 152 -6.36 43.70 -18.73
CA GLU A 152 -7.33 44.35 -17.86
C GLU A 152 -7.30 43.73 -16.46
N LEU A 153 -6.84 44.52 -15.51
CA LEU A 153 -6.48 44.04 -14.18
C LEU A 153 -7.72 43.68 -13.34
N ASN A 154 -7.55 42.71 -12.44
CA ASN A 154 -8.56 42.30 -11.46
C ASN A 154 -9.91 41.86 -12.07
N LYS A 155 -9.89 41.34 -13.30
CA LYS A 155 -11.08 40.83 -13.99
C LYS A 155 -11.21 39.31 -13.95
N GLY A 156 -10.17 38.59 -13.53
CA GLY A 156 -10.18 37.13 -13.47
C GLY A 156 -10.83 36.55 -12.20
N SER A 157 -10.98 35.23 -12.24
CA SER A 157 -11.51 34.39 -11.17
C SER A 157 -10.62 33.16 -10.98
N PHE A 158 -10.57 32.62 -9.76
CA PHE A 158 -9.91 31.34 -9.47
C PHE A 158 -10.94 30.33 -9.00
N ILE A 159 -11.04 29.20 -9.70
CA ILE A 159 -12.09 28.20 -9.49
C ILE A 159 -11.52 26.81 -9.24
N SER A 160 -12.37 25.94 -8.69
CA SER A 160 -12.19 24.48 -8.74
C SER A 160 -13.38 23.82 -9.45
N LEU A 161 -13.12 22.84 -10.30
CA LEU A 161 -14.13 22.04 -11.01
C LEU A 161 -13.92 20.55 -10.71
N GLU A 162 -14.99 19.90 -10.25
CA GLU A 162 -15.09 18.45 -10.09
C GLU A 162 -16.14 17.92 -11.08
N SER A 163 -15.87 16.81 -11.76
CA SER A 163 -16.79 16.27 -12.76
C SER A 163 -18.18 16.02 -12.19
N GLY A 164 -19.21 16.45 -12.93
CA GLY A 164 -20.61 16.32 -12.52
C GLY A 164 -21.04 17.25 -11.38
N ARG A 165 -20.16 18.15 -10.91
CA ARG A 165 -20.48 19.19 -9.92
C ARG A 165 -20.38 20.57 -10.54
N LYS A 166 -21.03 21.55 -9.91
CA LYS A 166 -20.86 22.97 -10.28
C LYS A 166 -19.44 23.41 -9.91
N ALA A 167 -18.81 24.19 -10.79
CA ALA A 167 -17.57 24.86 -10.45
C ALA A 167 -17.77 25.73 -9.21
N LYS A 168 -16.74 25.78 -8.37
CA LYS A 168 -16.71 26.61 -7.17
C LYS A 168 -15.69 27.72 -7.36
N THR A 169 -16.13 28.96 -7.23
CA THR A 169 -15.24 30.13 -7.22
C THR A 169 -14.65 30.29 -5.82
N HIS A 170 -13.33 30.44 -5.75
CA HIS A 170 -12.59 30.64 -4.51
C HIS A 170 -12.06 32.05 -4.38
N LEU A 171 -11.55 32.63 -5.47
CA LEU A 171 -11.09 34.01 -5.53
C LEU A 171 -11.79 34.73 -6.68
N THR A 172 -12.10 36.00 -6.45
CA THR A 172 -12.56 36.95 -7.46
C THR A 172 -11.55 38.09 -7.53
N LYS A 173 -11.61 38.91 -8.59
CA LYS A 173 -10.66 40.02 -8.80
C LYS A 173 -9.22 39.52 -8.92
N VAL A 174 -9.03 38.35 -9.53
CA VAL A 174 -7.71 37.83 -9.88
C VAL A 174 -7.13 38.68 -11.00
N GLY A 175 -5.84 39.02 -10.90
CA GLY A 175 -5.12 39.74 -11.92
C GLY A 175 -4.80 38.85 -13.12
N ILE A 176 -3.74 38.05 -12.95
CA ILE A 176 -3.30 37.06 -13.93
C ILE A 176 -3.01 35.78 -13.17
N SER A 177 -3.95 34.82 -13.22
CA SER A 177 -3.77 33.53 -12.56
C SER A 177 -2.64 32.74 -13.20
N ASN A 178 -1.64 32.37 -12.43
CA ASN A 178 -0.53 31.53 -12.89
C ASN A 178 -0.24 30.43 -11.86
N GLY A 179 1.03 30.15 -11.57
CA GLY A 179 1.50 28.92 -10.96
C GLY A 179 0.68 28.40 -9.78
N LEU A 180 0.57 27.07 -9.74
CA LEU A 180 -0.18 26.31 -8.74
C LEU A 180 0.69 25.14 -8.24
N ALA A 181 0.69 24.89 -6.93
CA ALA A 181 1.25 23.67 -6.34
C ALA A 181 0.58 23.38 -4.98
N TRP A 182 0.71 22.15 -4.49
CA TRP A 182 0.23 21.75 -3.16
C TRP A 182 1.39 21.29 -2.28
N SER A 183 1.27 21.48 -0.98
CA SER A 183 2.19 20.84 -0.04
C SER A 183 2.08 19.31 -0.12
N LEU A 184 3.16 18.60 0.19
CA LEU A 184 3.21 17.14 0.12
C LEU A 184 2.16 16.44 1.00
N ASP A 185 1.77 17.09 2.11
CA ASP A 185 0.74 16.62 3.03
C ASP A 185 -0.68 17.13 2.68
N ASN A 186 -0.85 17.81 1.55
CA ASN A 186 -2.10 18.40 1.08
C ASN A 186 -2.78 19.37 2.06
N LYS A 187 -2.01 20.00 2.96
CA LYS A 187 -2.53 21.02 3.88
C LYS A 187 -2.47 22.44 3.34
N TYR A 188 -1.66 22.71 2.31
CA TYR A 188 -1.53 24.03 1.73
C TYR A 188 -1.67 24.01 0.21
N LEU A 189 -2.32 25.05 -0.32
CA LEU A 189 -2.26 25.44 -1.72
C LEU A 189 -1.30 26.62 -1.84
N TYR A 190 -0.35 26.50 -2.77
CA TYR A 190 0.52 27.59 -3.21
C TYR A 190 0.00 28.15 -4.53
N TYR A 191 -0.12 29.47 -4.60
CA TYR A 191 -0.75 30.15 -5.73
C TYR A 191 0.01 31.42 -6.10
N ILE A 192 0.18 31.66 -7.40
CA ILE A 192 0.76 32.89 -7.94
C ILE A 192 -0.29 33.65 -8.74
N ASP A 193 -0.53 34.89 -8.34
CA ASP A 193 -1.16 35.92 -9.17
C ASP A 193 -0.03 36.83 -9.69
N SER A 194 0.30 36.70 -10.97
CA SER A 194 1.46 37.37 -11.56
C SER A 194 1.35 38.90 -11.50
N GLN A 195 0.14 39.46 -11.45
CA GLN A 195 -0.04 40.89 -11.24
C GLN A 195 0.36 41.31 -9.82
N LYS A 196 0.01 40.52 -8.80
CA LYS A 196 0.45 40.75 -7.42
C LYS A 196 1.95 40.50 -7.27
N ASN A 197 2.49 39.62 -8.12
CA ASN A 197 3.90 39.20 -8.13
C ASN A 197 4.34 38.65 -6.76
N THR A 198 3.43 37.93 -6.12
CA THR A 198 3.63 37.22 -4.85
C THR A 198 3.34 35.73 -5.05
N LEU A 199 4.07 34.92 -4.28
CA LEU A 199 3.68 33.55 -3.98
C LEU A 199 2.84 33.58 -2.71
N ASP A 200 1.57 33.25 -2.85
CA ASP A 200 0.62 33.18 -1.75
C ASP A 200 0.43 31.72 -1.30
N ARG A 201 0.24 31.53 0.00
CA ARG A 201 -0.10 30.26 0.65
C ARG A 201 -1.51 30.36 1.21
N TYR A 202 -2.31 29.33 0.98
CA TYR A 202 -3.62 29.15 1.58
C TYR A 202 -3.69 27.84 2.33
N ASP A 203 -4.39 27.81 3.47
CA ASP A 203 -4.82 26.57 4.08
C ASP A 203 -5.73 25.83 3.10
N PHE A 204 -5.47 24.53 2.89
CA PHE A 204 -6.17 23.71 1.92
C PHE A 204 -6.83 22.52 2.59
N ASN A 205 -8.11 22.32 2.29
CA ASN A 205 -8.84 21.13 2.68
C ASN A 205 -9.06 20.25 1.46
N LEU A 206 -8.31 19.15 1.35
CA LEU A 206 -8.38 18.24 0.22
C LEU A 206 -9.78 17.62 0.05
N GLU A 207 -10.42 17.16 1.12
CA GLU A 207 -11.73 16.51 0.99
C GLU A 207 -12.82 17.48 0.51
N LYS A 208 -12.90 18.66 1.13
CA LYS A 208 -13.92 19.67 0.83
C LYS A 208 -13.63 20.50 -0.42
N GLY A 209 -12.36 20.53 -0.85
CA GLY A 209 -11.92 21.36 -1.97
C GLY A 209 -12.11 22.84 -1.67
N THR A 210 -11.57 23.29 -0.56
CA THR A 210 -11.71 24.67 -0.08
C THR A 210 -10.37 25.23 0.34
N ILE A 211 -10.22 26.55 0.15
CA ILE A 211 -9.08 27.31 0.65
C ILE A 211 -9.51 28.36 1.67
N SER A 212 -8.63 28.69 2.60
CA SER A 212 -8.80 29.76 3.59
C SER A 212 -7.45 30.38 3.98
N ASN A 213 -7.47 31.48 4.73
CA ASN A 213 -6.28 32.07 5.37
C ASN A 213 -5.12 32.36 4.40
N GLY A 214 -5.41 33.04 3.29
CA GLY A 214 -4.41 33.40 2.29
C GLY A 214 -3.38 34.39 2.81
N GLU A 215 -2.09 34.09 2.67
CA GLU A 215 -0.98 34.95 3.05
C GLU A 215 0.15 34.94 2.00
N SER A 216 0.81 36.08 1.79
CA SER A 216 1.97 36.15 0.88
C SER A 216 3.25 35.72 1.57
N ILE A 217 3.86 34.62 1.11
CA ILE A 217 5.06 34.02 1.72
C ILE A 217 6.36 34.37 0.97
N PHE A 218 6.30 34.70 -0.32
CA PHE A 218 7.48 35.08 -1.12
C PHE A 218 7.15 36.17 -2.15
N SER A 219 8.10 37.05 -2.46
CA SER A 219 7.96 38.05 -3.54
C SER A 219 9.31 38.44 -4.12
N LEU A 220 9.39 38.64 -5.44
CA LEU A 220 10.63 39.06 -6.11
C LEU A 220 11.17 40.40 -5.60
N LYS A 221 10.28 41.35 -5.31
CA LYS A 221 10.66 42.66 -4.74
C LYS A 221 11.44 42.53 -3.43
N LYS A 222 10.96 41.70 -2.50
CA LYS A 222 11.66 41.45 -1.22
C LYS A 222 12.95 40.65 -1.41
N ALA A 223 13.04 39.84 -2.45
CA ALA A 223 14.24 39.12 -2.84
C ALA A 223 15.22 39.96 -3.69
N ASN A 224 14.92 41.23 -3.98
CA ASN A 224 15.68 42.10 -4.89
C ASN A 224 15.92 41.49 -6.29
N LEU A 225 14.91 40.79 -6.82
CA LEU A 225 14.93 40.19 -8.16
C LEU A 225 13.96 40.92 -9.09
N SER A 226 14.33 40.99 -10.37
CA SER A 226 13.48 41.52 -11.44
C SER A 226 12.60 40.44 -12.08
N GLY A 227 11.56 40.86 -12.80
CA GLY A 227 10.63 39.98 -13.51
C GLY A 227 9.36 39.69 -12.73
N ILE A 228 8.63 38.69 -13.20
CA ILE A 228 7.30 38.30 -12.71
C ILE A 228 7.33 36.81 -12.34
N LEU A 229 6.73 36.45 -11.19
CA LEU A 229 6.50 35.05 -10.82
C LEU A 229 5.43 34.46 -11.73
N ASP A 230 5.67 33.26 -12.25
CA ASP A 230 4.82 32.63 -13.24
C ASP A 230 4.50 31.17 -12.85
N GLY A 231 4.48 30.22 -13.78
CA GLY A 231 4.21 28.81 -13.51
C GLY A 231 5.18 28.16 -12.51
N MET A 232 4.69 27.22 -11.70
CA MET A 232 5.51 26.52 -10.69
C MET A 232 5.22 25.03 -10.55
N THR A 233 6.14 24.30 -9.94
CA THR A 233 5.97 22.91 -9.48
C THR A 233 6.62 22.71 -8.10
N ILE A 234 6.47 21.54 -7.49
CA ILE A 234 7.07 21.18 -6.18
C ILE A 234 7.94 19.92 -6.31
N ASP A 235 9.02 19.85 -5.53
CA ASP A 235 9.87 18.67 -5.38
C ASP A 235 9.50 17.81 -4.16
N THR A 236 10.06 16.60 -4.06
CA THR A 236 9.84 15.64 -2.98
C THR A 236 10.36 16.10 -1.62
N ASP A 237 11.18 17.15 -1.58
CA ASP A 237 11.64 17.78 -0.34
C ASP A 237 10.70 18.92 0.11
N GLY A 238 9.68 19.21 -0.69
CA GLY A 238 8.67 20.24 -0.42
C GLY A 238 9.10 21.65 -0.84
N ASN A 239 10.12 21.79 -1.69
CA ASN A 239 10.54 23.10 -2.23
C ASN A 239 9.82 23.39 -3.55
N LEU A 240 9.50 24.66 -3.77
CA LEU A 240 8.84 25.14 -4.98
C LEU A 240 9.87 25.54 -6.03
N TRP A 241 9.63 25.13 -7.26
CA TRP A 241 10.38 25.50 -8.46
C TRP A 241 9.50 26.42 -9.29
N ILE A 242 9.94 27.66 -9.49
CA ILE A 242 9.10 28.75 -10.01
C ILE A 242 9.77 29.39 -11.22
N ALA A 243 9.04 29.48 -12.34
CA ALA A 243 9.45 30.22 -13.51
C ALA A 243 9.41 31.74 -13.24
N ASN A 244 10.39 32.47 -13.77
CA ASN A 244 10.46 33.91 -13.63
C ASN A 244 10.42 34.62 -14.99
N PHE A 245 9.21 34.99 -15.41
CA PHE A 245 8.95 35.65 -16.67
C PHE A 245 9.61 37.03 -16.72
N GLY A 246 10.36 37.30 -17.80
CA GLY A 246 11.15 38.53 -17.94
C GLY A 246 12.36 38.61 -17.01
N GLY A 247 12.64 37.57 -16.22
CA GLY A 247 13.80 37.47 -15.35
C GLY A 247 14.85 36.46 -15.84
N GLY A 248 14.53 35.66 -16.87
CA GLY A 248 15.45 34.72 -17.51
C GLY A 248 15.91 33.57 -16.63
N ARG A 249 15.09 33.11 -15.69
CA ARG A 249 15.51 32.12 -14.67
C ARG A 249 14.39 31.26 -14.11
N VAL A 250 14.81 30.17 -13.47
CA VAL A 250 13.99 29.35 -12.56
C VAL A 250 14.50 29.55 -11.12
N LEU A 251 13.58 29.69 -10.17
CA LEU A 251 13.85 29.89 -8.76
C LEU A 251 13.46 28.65 -7.95
N LYS A 252 14.31 28.21 -7.03
CA LYS A 252 13.97 27.20 -6.01
C LYS A 252 13.71 27.92 -4.68
N VAL A 253 12.49 27.84 -4.15
CA VAL A 253 12.04 28.54 -2.94
C VAL A 253 11.61 27.53 -1.88
N ASP A 254 11.98 27.77 -0.60
CA ASP A 254 11.45 26.99 0.52
C ASP A 254 10.16 27.64 1.04
N PRO A 255 8.97 27.08 0.76
CA PRO A 255 7.72 27.71 1.16
C PRO A 255 7.45 27.64 2.67
N ARG A 256 8.19 26.82 3.42
CA ARG A 256 8.03 26.66 4.89
C ARG A 256 8.63 27.84 5.66
N LYS A 257 9.54 28.59 5.03
CA LYS A 257 10.24 29.72 5.61
C LYS A 257 10.04 30.95 4.70
N PRO A 258 9.21 31.93 5.09
CA PRO A 258 8.91 33.09 4.25
C PRO A 258 10.17 33.78 3.71
N GLN A 259 10.13 34.19 2.44
CA GLN A 259 11.22 34.83 1.69
C GLN A 259 12.52 34.03 1.54
N THR A 260 12.51 32.71 1.73
CA THR A 260 13.71 31.87 1.59
C THR A 260 13.91 31.39 0.15
N LEU A 261 14.88 31.98 -0.55
CA LEU A 261 15.36 31.53 -1.85
C LEU A 261 16.53 30.56 -1.67
N LEU A 262 16.40 29.35 -2.20
CA LEU A 262 17.41 28.29 -2.10
C LEU A 262 18.36 28.28 -3.30
N GLN A 263 17.85 28.52 -4.51
CA GLN A 263 18.64 28.39 -5.74
C GLN A 263 18.06 29.27 -6.87
N ILE A 264 18.95 29.74 -7.75
CA ILE A 264 18.60 30.36 -9.03
C ILE A 264 19.27 29.56 -10.13
N ILE A 265 18.51 29.15 -11.14
CA ILE A 265 19.03 28.56 -12.37
C ILE A 265 18.79 29.56 -13.51
N GLN A 266 19.87 30.04 -14.11
CA GLN A 266 19.78 30.94 -15.26
C GLN A 266 19.40 30.16 -16.52
N MET A 267 18.46 30.72 -17.27
CA MET A 267 17.96 30.14 -18.52
C MET A 267 18.47 30.93 -19.73
N PRO A 268 18.68 30.28 -20.88
CA PRO A 268 19.00 31.00 -22.12
C PRO A 268 17.88 31.93 -22.61
N ALA A 269 16.62 31.60 -22.30
CA ALA A 269 15.46 32.41 -22.65
C ALA A 269 15.17 33.48 -21.59
N HIS A 270 14.71 34.66 -22.02
CA HIS A 270 14.37 35.76 -21.10
C HIS A 270 12.98 35.58 -20.46
N GLN A 271 12.02 35.05 -21.24
CA GLN A 271 10.63 34.87 -20.83
C GLN A 271 10.39 33.41 -20.43
N VAL A 272 10.83 33.05 -19.22
CA VAL A 272 10.60 31.71 -18.64
C VAL A 272 9.20 31.66 -18.06
N THR A 273 8.37 30.74 -18.54
CA THR A 273 6.91 30.78 -18.30
C THR A 273 6.44 29.77 -17.27
N SER A 274 6.89 28.52 -17.35
CA SER A 274 6.43 27.47 -16.44
C SER A 274 7.39 26.30 -16.37
N VAL A 275 7.20 25.44 -15.37
CA VAL A 275 8.08 24.31 -15.06
C VAL A 275 7.31 23.06 -14.61
N ALA A 276 7.83 21.88 -14.97
CA ALA A 276 7.35 20.59 -14.48
C ALA A 276 8.48 19.56 -14.41
N PHE A 277 8.45 18.70 -13.40
CA PHE A 277 9.36 17.57 -13.34
C PHE A 277 8.85 16.42 -14.22
N GLY A 278 9.79 15.73 -14.87
CA GLY A 278 9.52 14.61 -15.75
C GLY A 278 10.72 13.68 -15.87
N GLY A 279 10.72 12.87 -16.91
CA GLY A 279 11.65 11.76 -17.09
C GLY A 279 11.25 10.50 -16.29
N PRO A 280 11.89 9.35 -16.56
CA PRO A 280 11.56 8.08 -15.93
C PRO A 280 11.67 8.07 -14.41
N ASN A 281 12.54 8.91 -13.85
CA ASN A 281 12.79 9.01 -12.41
C ASN A 281 12.23 10.30 -11.77
N LEU A 282 11.50 11.13 -12.55
CA LEU A 282 11.03 12.46 -12.15
C LEU A 282 12.14 13.42 -11.71
N ASP A 283 13.36 13.26 -12.23
CA ASP A 283 14.56 14.04 -11.90
C ASP A 283 14.99 15.02 -13.03
N GLU A 284 14.17 15.14 -14.08
CA GLU A 284 14.38 16.07 -15.18
C GLU A 284 13.41 17.26 -15.06
N LEU A 285 13.92 18.48 -14.95
CA LEU A 285 13.07 19.67 -14.87
C LEU A 285 12.83 20.25 -16.26
N TYR A 286 11.62 20.08 -16.79
CA TYR A 286 11.18 20.67 -18.04
C TYR A 286 10.74 22.11 -17.82
N VAL A 287 11.14 23.01 -18.72
CA VAL A 287 10.91 24.45 -18.63
C VAL A 287 10.38 24.96 -19.96
N THR A 288 9.19 25.57 -19.95
CA THR A 288 8.62 26.27 -21.11
C THR A 288 9.02 27.73 -21.10
N THR A 289 9.05 28.36 -22.28
CA THR A 289 9.42 29.76 -22.45
C THR A 289 8.56 30.42 -23.53
N ALA A 290 8.63 31.75 -23.64
CA ALA A 290 7.91 32.54 -24.63
C ALA A 290 8.85 33.41 -25.48
N ARG A 291 8.32 33.94 -26.59
CA ARG A 291 9.01 34.88 -27.48
C ARG A 291 8.16 36.13 -27.80
N LEU A 292 7.34 36.54 -26.83
CA LEU A 292 6.43 37.65 -26.98
C LEU A 292 7.19 38.97 -27.09
N THR A 293 6.74 39.84 -27.96
CA THR A 293 7.20 41.24 -27.92
C THR A 293 6.54 41.92 -26.73
N THR A 294 7.35 42.32 -25.74
CA THR A 294 6.89 43.01 -24.52
C THR A 294 7.58 44.35 -24.43
N ASP A 295 6.83 45.41 -24.16
CA ASP A 295 7.35 46.80 -24.06
C ASP A 295 8.17 47.23 -25.29
N GLY A 296 7.78 46.77 -26.48
CA GLY A 296 8.47 47.06 -27.75
C GLY A 296 9.78 46.28 -27.96
N VAL A 297 10.17 45.40 -27.03
CA VAL A 297 11.35 44.54 -27.15
C VAL A 297 10.94 43.18 -27.70
N ALA A 298 11.47 42.82 -28.87
CA ALA A 298 11.27 41.51 -29.48
C ALA A 298 12.30 40.49 -28.96
N TYR A 299 11.86 39.26 -28.70
CA TYR A 299 12.69 38.16 -28.20
C TYR A 299 12.74 37.03 -29.23
N PRO A 300 13.61 37.09 -30.26
CA PRO A 300 13.58 36.13 -31.36
C PRO A 300 14.02 34.71 -30.94
N PRO A 301 13.66 33.69 -31.75
CA PRO A 301 14.22 32.34 -31.65
C PRO A 301 15.76 32.35 -31.86
N PRO A 302 16.49 31.29 -31.47
CA PRO A 302 15.96 29.96 -31.14
C PRO A 302 15.85 29.68 -29.64
N ASP A 303 16.28 30.61 -28.78
CA ASP A 303 16.29 30.37 -27.33
C ASP A 303 14.98 30.80 -26.65
N ASN A 304 14.37 31.88 -27.13
CA ASN A 304 13.06 32.33 -26.67
C ASN A 304 11.94 31.53 -27.36
N GLY A 305 10.91 31.16 -26.60
CA GLY A 305 9.82 30.29 -27.04
C GLY A 305 10.14 28.81 -27.02
N ALA A 306 11.39 28.41 -26.72
CA ALA A 306 11.78 27.01 -26.70
C ALA A 306 11.38 26.28 -25.40
N THR A 307 11.32 24.95 -25.46
CA THR A 307 11.22 24.10 -24.26
C THR A 307 12.59 23.54 -23.93
N TYR A 308 12.98 23.60 -22.66
CA TYR A 308 14.24 23.09 -22.13
C TYR A 308 14.01 21.93 -21.18
N VAL A 309 15.04 21.10 -21.02
CA VAL A 309 15.19 20.16 -19.91
C VAL A 309 16.45 20.51 -19.14
N ILE A 310 16.35 20.54 -17.81
CA ILE A 310 17.47 20.72 -16.89
C ILE A 310 17.68 19.40 -16.14
N THR A 311 18.91 18.90 -16.14
CA THR A 311 19.32 17.71 -15.38
C THR A 311 20.45 18.03 -14.41
N GLY A 312 20.64 17.16 -13.41
CA GLY A 312 21.63 17.37 -12.35
C GLY A 312 21.17 18.35 -11.26
N THR A 313 19.86 18.57 -11.13
CA THR A 313 19.27 19.41 -10.06
C THR A 313 19.28 18.75 -8.68
N GLU A 314 19.53 17.43 -8.63
CA GLU A 314 19.40 16.52 -7.48
C GLU A 314 17.97 16.40 -6.89
N ALA A 315 17.05 17.26 -7.34
CA ALA A 315 15.67 17.24 -6.92
C ALA A 315 14.86 16.25 -7.76
N LYS A 316 13.90 15.60 -7.10
CA LYS A 316 12.88 14.78 -7.75
C LYS A 316 11.53 15.44 -7.59
N GLY A 317 10.73 15.42 -8.64
CA GLY A 317 9.37 15.91 -8.60
C GLY A 317 8.34 14.85 -8.23
N LEU A 318 7.09 15.25 -8.34
CA LEU A 318 5.92 14.38 -8.23
C LEU A 318 5.30 14.14 -9.62
N PRO A 319 4.63 12.99 -9.83
CA PRO A 319 3.91 12.75 -11.07
C PRO A 319 2.77 13.77 -11.25
N GLY A 320 2.55 14.18 -12.51
CA GLY A 320 1.40 15.01 -12.85
C GLY A 320 0.08 14.30 -12.57
N ILE A 321 -0.88 15.00 -11.95
CA ILE A 321 -2.21 14.46 -11.68
C ILE A 321 -3.17 14.89 -12.78
N GLY A 322 -3.85 13.91 -13.39
CA GLY A 322 -4.86 14.14 -14.42
C GLY A 322 -6.23 14.57 -13.87
N PHE A 323 -7.11 15.05 -14.73
CA PHE A 323 -8.49 15.39 -14.39
C PHE A 323 -9.35 14.13 -14.26
N LYS A 324 -10.08 14.01 -13.15
CA LYS A 324 -10.98 12.87 -12.90
C LYS A 324 -12.37 13.16 -13.45
N LEU A 325 -12.69 12.52 -14.58
CA LEU A 325 -14.01 12.61 -15.21
C LEU A 325 -14.93 11.50 -14.67
N GLU A 326 -15.85 11.85 -13.76
CA GLU A 326 -16.94 10.96 -13.34
C GLU A 326 -17.90 10.67 -14.52
N PRO A 327 -18.42 9.44 -14.68
CA PRO A 327 -19.43 9.12 -15.67
C PRO A 327 -20.65 10.03 -15.48
N SER A 328 -21.05 10.75 -16.52
CA SER A 328 -22.07 11.80 -16.41
C SER A 328 -23.38 11.27 -15.81
N ARG A 329 -23.82 11.89 -14.70
CA ARG A 329 -25.11 11.59 -14.03
C ARG A 329 -26.34 11.85 -14.93
N TYR A 330 -26.16 12.50 -16.08
CA TYR A 330 -27.22 12.87 -17.01
C TYR A 330 -27.76 11.72 -17.88
N PHE A 331 -27.07 10.58 -17.96
CA PHE A 331 -27.59 9.41 -18.69
C PHE A 331 -28.61 8.56 -17.91
N ARG A 332 -28.87 8.84 -16.63
CA ARG A 332 -29.72 7.99 -15.77
C ARG A 332 -31.17 8.46 -15.58
N VAL A 333 -31.58 9.61 -16.12
CA VAL A 333 -32.91 10.20 -15.80
C VAL A 333 -33.85 10.41 -17.01
N ARG A 334 -33.49 10.03 -18.24
CA ARG A 334 -34.38 10.20 -19.41
C ARG A 334 -34.54 9.00 -20.36
N LEU A 335 -34.26 7.78 -19.91
CA LEU A 335 -34.49 6.56 -20.70
C LEU A 335 -35.75 5.77 -20.31
N SER A 336 -36.58 6.26 -19.38
CA SER A 336 -37.82 5.56 -18.97
C SER A 336 -39.10 6.06 -19.64
N LYS A 337 -39.10 7.18 -20.39
CA LYS A 337 -40.32 7.68 -21.06
C LYS A 337 -39.98 8.51 -22.31
N ARG A 338 -39.64 7.84 -23.41
CA ARG A 338 -39.81 8.24 -24.84
C ARG A 338 -38.92 7.35 -25.73
N LEU A 339 -39.16 6.04 -25.69
CA LEU A 339 -38.97 5.20 -26.87
C LEU A 339 -40.30 5.18 -27.59
N ASN A 340 -40.47 6.08 -28.55
CA ASN A 340 -41.29 5.90 -29.74
C ASN A 340 -41.00 7.07 -30.69
N CYS A 341 -40.53 6.71 -31.88
CA CYS A 341 -40.30 7.56 -33.05
C CYS A 341 -39.08 8.51 -32.97
N PHE A 342 -37.91 8.02 -33.39
CA PHE A 342 -37.25 8.41 -34.66
C PHE A 342 -35.94 7.61 -34.79
N ASN A 343 -35.82 6.89 -35.91
CA ASN A 343 -34.65 6.11 -36.29
C ASN A 343 -33.51 7.00 -36.86
N SER A 344 -32.31 6.40 -36.83
CA SER A 344 -31.19 6.54 -37.76
C SER A 344 -30.30 7.79 -37.71
N ILE A 345 -29.24 7.73 -36.88
CA ILE A 345 -27.86 7.82 -37.38
C ILE A 345 -27.10 6.63 -36.78
N SER A 346 -26.63 5.75 -37.67
CA SER A 346 -25.86 4.55 -37.37
C SER A 346 -24.53 4.90 -36.68
N LEU A 347 -24.42 4.60 -35.39
CA LEU A 347 -23.13 4.21 -34.81
C LEU A 347 -22.72 2.94 -35.56
N VAL A 348 -21.67 3.02 -36.35
CA VAL A 348 -21.04 1.84 -36.94
C VAL A 348 -20.53 1.00 -35.76
N ASN A 349 -21.31 0.00 -35.33
CA ASN A 349 -20.81 -1.10 -34.51
C ASN A 349 -19.79 -1.83 -35.39
N MET A 350 -18.52 -1.41 -35.31
CA MET A 350 -17.45 -2.23 -35.87
C MET A 350 -17.44 -3.56 -35.13
N ALA A 351 -17.55 -4.66 -35.86
CA ALA A 351 -17.43 -6.00 -35.29
C ALA A 351 -16.08 -6.15 -34.56
N PRO A 352 -16.02 -6.94 -33.47
CA PRO A 352 -14.75 -7.19 -32.78
C PRO A 352 -13.70 -7.71 -33.76
N THR A 353 -12.50 -7.13 -33.74
CA THR A 353 -11.38 -7.61 -34.54
C THR A 353 -10.52 -8.54 -33.71
N ILE A 354 -10.24 -9.74 -34.22
CA ILE A 354 -9.44 -10.77 -33.54
C ILE A 354 -8.09 -10.88 -34.25
N GLU A 355 -6.99 -10.60 -33.53
CA GLU A 355 -5.61 -10.70 -34.02
C GLU A 355 -4.88 -11.80 -33.24
N ARG A 356 -4.23 -12.76 -33.93
CA ARG A 356 -3.26 -13.65 -33.29
C ARG A 356 -1.94 -12.89 -33.06
N ILE A 357 -1.39 -12.96 -31.85
CA ILE A 357 -0.25 -12.12 -31.43
C ILE A 357 1.05 -12.88 -31.12
N VAL A 358 0.99 -14.19 -30.90
CA VAL A 358 2.15 -15.06 -30.61
C VAL A 358 1.99 -16.40 -31.30
N ASP A 359 3.09 -17.13 -31.42
CA ASP A 359 3.09 -18.52 -31.90
C ASP A 359 2.36 -19.45 -30.93
N SER A 360 1.86 -20.57 -31.44
CA SER A 360 1.14 -21.57 -30.66
C SER A 360 2.00 -22.15 -29.52
N VAL A 361 1.41 -22.22 -28.33
CA VAL A 361 1.90 -22.93 -27.15
C VAL A 361 1.05 -24.19 -26.92
N GLU A 362 1.53 -25.12 -26.09
CA GLU A 362 0.79 -26.37 -25.85
C GLU A 362 -0.44 -26.13 -24.96
N LEU A 363 -0.27 -25.42 -23.85
CA LEU A 363 -1.36 -25.02 -22.96
C LEU A 363 -1.13 -23.60 -22.43
N GLY A 364 -1.59 -22.61 -23.20
CA GLY A 364 -1.50 -21.20 -22.82
C GLY A 364 -2.48 -20.83 -21.72
N GLU A 365 -2.02 -20.26 -20.61
CA GLU A 365 -2.84 -19.96 -19.44
C GLU A 365 -2.43 -18.68 -18.70
N GLY A 366 -3.29 -18.26 -17.76
CA GLY A 366 -3.00 -17.19 -16.80
C GLY A 366 -2.53 -15.86 -17.43
N PRO A 367 -3.21 -15.30 -18.44
CA PRO A 367 -2.86 -14.00 -18.99
C PRO A 367 -2.94 -12.93 -17.91
N HIS A 368 -1.87 -12.17 -17.77
CA HIS A 368 -1.71 -11.10 -16.80
C HIS A 368 -1.23 -9.85 -17.52
N TRP A 369 -2.06 -8.81 -17.56
CA TRP A 369 -1.68 -7.53 -18.12
C TRP A 369 -0.97 -6.66 -17.07
N ASP A 370 0.31 -6.39 -17.29
CA ASP A 370 1.07 -5.42 -16.52
C ASP A 370 0.94 -4.04 -17.16
N ALA A 371 0.09 -3.20 -16.58
CA ALA A 371 -0.17 -1.86 -17.06
C ALA A 371 1.08 -0.95 -16.99
N ALA A 372 1.98 -1.16 -16.03
CA ALA A 372 3.16 -0.32 -15.87
C ALA A 372 4.15 -0.52 -17.02
N THR A 373 4.33 -1.75 -17.49
CA THR A 373 5.23 -2.06 -18.62
C THR A 373 4.52 -2.28 -19.95
N GLN A 374 3.19 -2.09 -19.99
CA GLN A 374 2.33 -2.34 -21.16
C GLN A 374 2.63 -3.69 -21.81
N SER A 375 2.72 -4.72 -20.97
CA SER A 375 3.15 -6.05 -21.36
C SER A 375 2.12 -7.10 -20.91
N LEU A 376 1.90 -8.10 -21.76
CA LEU A 376 1.15 -9.29 -21.40
C LEU A 376 2.12 -10.36 -20.92
N TYR A 377 1.91 -10.86 -19.72
CA TYR A 377 2.54 -12.09 -19.23
C TYR A 377 1.54 -13.25 -19.32
N PHE A 378 2.02 -14.46 -19.58
CA PHE A 378 1.22 -15.68 -19.57
C PHE A 378 2.16 -16.89 -19.44
N VAL A 379 1.61 -18.09 -19.32
CA VAL A 379 2.40 -19.33 -19.20
C VAL A 379 2.05 -20.31 -20.31
N ASP A 380 2.98 -21.21 -20.62
CA ASP A 380 2.68 -22.50 -21.24
C ASP A 380 2.84 -23.57 -20.17
N ILE A 381 1.71 -24.15 -19.70
CA ILE A 381 1.71 -25.10 -18.59
C ILE A 381 2.54 -26.34 -18.95
N PHE A 382 2.23 -26.97 -20.08
CA PHE A 382 2.88 -28.20 -20.53
C PHE A 382 4.27 -27.94 -21.13
N GLY A 383 4.46 -26.77 -21.77
CA GLY A 383 5.77 -26.28 -22.18
C GLY A 383 6.68 -25.81 -21.04
N LYS A 384 6.17 -25.69 -19.80
CA LYS A 384 6.91 -25.32 -18.58
C LYS A 384 7.64 -23.97 -18.71
N THR A 385 7.01 -23.04 -19.40
CA THR A 385 7.62 -21.75 -19.75
C THR A 385 6.73 -20.58 -19.33
N ILE A 386 7.39 -19.49 -18.95
CA ILE A 386 6.75 -18.18 -18.74
C ILE A 386 7.01 -17.29 -19.94
N HIS A 387 6.03 -16.47 -20.32
CA HIS A 387 6.02 -15.70 -21.55
C HIS A 387 5.79 -14.22 -21.25
N LYS A 388 6.38 -13.36 -22.08
CA LYS A 388 6.12 -11.92 -22.12
C LYS A 388 5.91 -11.47 -23.56
N TYR A 389 4.83 -10.75 -23.80
CA TYR A 389 4.53 -10.12 -25.09
C TYR A 389 4.36 -8.61 -24.91
N VAL A 390 5.03 -7.84 -25.77
CA VAL A 390 4.98 -6.37 -25.78
C VAL A 390 4.25 -5.91 -27.05
N PRO A 391 2.99 -5.46 -26.98
CA PRO A 391 2.17 -5.21 -28.17
C PRO A 391 2.74 -4.13 -29.10
N VAL A 392 3.37 -3.08 -28.55
CA VAL A 392 3.89 -1.96 -29.36
C VAL A 392 5.09 -2.37 -30.23
N THR A 393 5.90 -3.33 -29.77
CA THR A 393 7.05 -3.85 -30.52
C THR A 393 6.77 -5.20 -31.19
N LYS A 394 5.62 -5.82 -30.88
CA LYS A 394 5.30 -7.22 -31.18
C LYS A 394 6.35 -8.22 -30.69
N LYS A 395 7.19 -7.83 -29.73
CA LYS A 395 8.26 -8.69 -29.21
C LYS A 395 7.66 -9.71 -28.25
N HIS A 396 7.91 -10.99 -28.53
CA HIS A 396 7.60 -12.12 -27.67
C HIS A 396 8.89 -12.75 -27.15
N THR A 397 9.00 -12.92 -25.83
CA THR A 397 10.10 -13.60 -25.15
C THR A 397 9.54 -14.66 -24.21
N LYS A 398 10.34 -15.69 -23.93
CA LYS A 398 9.98 -16.76 -23.00
C LYS A 398 11.17 -17.23 -22.18
N ALA A 399 10.90 -17.81 -21.01
CA ALA A 399 11.91 -18.46 -20.18
C ALA A 399 11.44 -19.82 -19.69
N VAL A 400 12.36 -20.79 -19.65
CA VAL A 400 12.12 -22.13 -19.10
C VAL A 400 12.31 -22.10 -17.58
N ILE A 401 11.33 -22.64 -16.83
CA ILE A 401 11.36 -22.64 -15.36
C ILE A 401 12.00 -23.92 -14.80
N GLY A 402 11.82 -25.07 -15.44
CA GLY A 402 12.37 -26.33 -14.96
C GLY A 402 11.59 -27.56 -15.40
N THR A 403 11.41 -28.53 -14.48
CA THR A 403 10.94 -29.88 -14.81
C THR A 403 9.43 -30.11 -14.64
N ASN A 404 8.70 -29.20 -13.99
CA ASN A 404 7.27 -29.36 -13.70
C ASN A 404 6.43 -28.20 -14.26
N HIS A 405 5.11 -28.38 -14.25
CA HIS A 405 4.10 -27.46 -14.77
C HIS A 405 4.11 -26.09 -14.07
N VAL A 406 3.91 -25.02 -14.84
CA VAL A 406 3.83 -23.62 -14.38
C VAL A 406 2.50 -23.05 -14.82
N SER A 407 1.66 -22.65 -13.88
CA SER A 407 0.24 -22.35 -14.14
C SER A 407 -0.12 -20.86 -14.03
N LEU A 408 0.77 -20.03 -13.50
CA LEU A 408 0.57 -18.58 -13.42
C LEU A 408 1.90 -17.83 -13.41
N ILE A 409 1.84 -16.56 -13.79
CA ILE A 409 2.91 -15.58 -13.62
C ILE A 409 2.31 -14.23 -13.20
N ILE A 410 2.67 -13.76 -12.01
CA ILE A 410 2.19 -12.48 -11.46
C ILE A 410 3.39 -11.65 -10.99
N PRO A 411 3.56 -10.40 -11.44
CA PRO A 411 4.62 -9.52 -10.93
C PRO A 411 4.49 -9.28 -9.42
N VAL A 412 5.61 -9.18 -8.72
CA VAL A 412 5.64 -8.83 -7.29
C VAL A 412 5.64 -7.30 -7.16
N GLU A 413 4.68 -6.76 -6.39
CA GLU A 413 4.52 -5.31 -6.20
C GLU A 413 5.81 -4.68 -5.64
N GLY A 414 6.25 -3.57 -6.23
CA GLY A 414 7.44 -2.83 -5.82
C GLY A 414 8.77 -3.43 -6.28
N GLU A 415 8.79 -4.63 -6.86
CA GLU A 415 10.03 -5.32 -7.21
C GLU A 415 10.16 -5.63 -8.70
N LYS A 416 11.05 -4.86 -9.33
CA LYS A 416 11.39 -5.01 -10.73
C LYS A 416 11.93 -6.42 -11.00
N ASN A 417 11.50 -7.01 -12.11
CA ASN A 417 11.96 -8.30 -12.61
C ASN A 417 11.70 -9.48 -11.65
N LYS A 418 10.82 -9.31 -10.65
CA LYS A 418 10.47 -10.37 -9.72
C LYS A 418 9.02 -10.79 -9.92
N PHE A 419 8.79 -12.09 -10.02
CA PHE A 419 7.48 -12.67 -10.31
C PHE A 419 7.19 -13.79 -9.32
N LEU A 420 5.93 -13.92 -8.90
CA LEU A 420 5.41 -15.12 -8.26
C LEU A 420 4.86 -16.05 -9.34
N ILE A 421 5.30 -17.30 -9.32
CA ILE A 421 4.86 -18.36 -10.22
C ILE A 421 4.51 -19.62 -9.42
N THR A 422 3.94 -20.61 -10.10
CA THR A 422 3.75 -21.95 -9.55
C THR A 422 4.72 -22.94 -10.19
N ILE A 423 5.11 -23.97 -9.43
CA ILE A 423 5.82 -25.15 -9.96
C ILE A 423 5.15 -26.39 -9.35
N GLY A 424 4.27 -27.06 -10.10
CA GLY A 424 3.43 -28.13 -9.56
C GLY A 424 2.55 -27.63 -8.40
N ARG A 425 2.81 -28.10 -7.17
CA ARG A 425 2.11 -27.68 -5.93
C ARG A 425 2.80 -26.53 -5.18
N GLN A 426 3.92 -26.03 -5.69
CA GLN A 426 4.72 -25.02 -5.02
C GLN A 426 4.38 -23.61 -5.50
N LEU A 427 4.37 -22.67 -4.56
CA LEU A 427 4.41 -21.24 -4.84
C LEU A 427 5.86 -20.77 -4.69
N VAL A 428 6.41 -20.14 -5.74
CA VAL A 428 7.81 -19.72 -5.77
C VAL A 428 7.96 -18.33 -6.37
N THR A 429 8.87 -17.50 -5.86
CA THR A 429 9.27 -16.29 -6.56
C THR A 429 10.46 -16.56 -7.47
N VAL A 430 10.46 -15.96 -8.65
CA VAL A 430 11.57 -16.00 -9.60
C VAL A 430 12.07 -14.60 -9.95
N LYS A 431 13.34 -14.49 -10.30
CA LYS A 431 13.87 -13.30 -10.97
C LYS A 431 14.04 -13.55 -12.47
N TRP A 432 13.46 -12.67 -13.27
CA TRP A 432 13.51 -12.70 -14.71
C TRP A 432 13.52 -11.29 -15.29
N ASP A 433 14.46 -11.01 -16.18
CA ASP A 433 14.58 -9.71 -16.86
C ASP A 433 13.50 -9.48 -17.94
N GLY A 434 12.68 -10.49 -18.23
CA GLY A 434 11.68 -10.45 -19.30
C GLY A 434 12.25 -10.73 -20.69
N SER A 435 13.52 -11.14 -20.82
CA SER A 435 14.17 -11.39 -22.11
C SER A 435 15.05 -12.63 -22.16
N SER A 436 15.63 -13.03 -21.04
CA SER A 436 16.50 -14.20 -20.92
C SER A 436 15.70 -15.49 -21.09
N GLU A 437 16.30 -16.52 -21.69
CA GLU A 437 15.65 -17.82 -21.91
C GLU A 437 15.49 -18.66 -20.62
N LYS A 438 16.03 -18.19 -19.50
CA LYS A 438 15.98 -18.82 -18.18
C LYS A 438 15.80 -17.76 -17.09
N VAL A 439 15.29 -18.19 -15.94
CA VAL A 439 15.22 -17.37 -14.72
C VAL A 439 16.54 -17.43 -13.95
N SER A 440 16.91 -16.35 -13.27
CA SER A 440 18.20 -16.25 -12.57
C SER A 440 18.14 -16.68 -11.10
N GLU A 441 16.95 -16.71 -10.50
CA GLU A 441 16.73 -17.05 -9.10
C GLU A 441 15.35 -17.72 -8.97
N ILE A 442 15.24 -18.74 -8.10
CA ILE A 442 13.97 -19.37 -7.71
C ILE A 442 13.98 -19.53 -6.19
N THR A 443 12.96 -18.99 -5.52
CA THR A 443 12.81 -19.04 -4.06
C THR A 443 11.46 -19.60 -3.71
N LYS A 444 11.42 -20.72 -2.96
CA LYS A 444 10.17 -21.32 -2.50
C LYS A 444 9.53 -20.46 -1.40
N ILE A 445 8.24 -20.17 -1.57
CA ILE A 445 7.40 -19.49 -0.57
C ILE A 445 6.63 -20.51 0.25
N GLY A 446 6.05 -21.50 -0.40
CA GLY A 446 5.31 -22.58 0.26
C GLY A 446 4.83 -23.64 -0.72
N GLU A 447 4.12 -24.63 -0.19
CA GLU A 447 3.59 -25.77 -0.93
C GLU A 447 2.23 -26.16 -0.33
N VAL A 448 1.34 -26.68 -1.15
CA VAL A 448 -0.03 -27.08 -0.76
C VAL A 448 -0.28 -28.56 -1.07
N ASP A 449 -1.41 -29.09 -0.60
CA ASP A 449 -1.84 -30.48 -0.89
C ASP A 449 -0.75 -31.49 -0.50
N ASP A 450 -0.50 -31.57 0.81
CA ASP A 450 0.51 -32.41 1.46
C ASP A 450 0.00 -33.81 1.83
N ASP A 451 -1.27 -34.10 1.58
CA ASP A 451 -1.85 -35.43 1.77
C ASP A 451 -1.34 -36.43 0.72
N PRO A 452 -1.07 -37.71 1.09
CA PRO A 452 -0.57 -38.74 0.17
C PRO A 452 -1.39 -38.92 -1.11
N GLU A 453 -2.71 -38.72 -1.05
CA GLU A 453 -3.61 -38.83 -2.21
C GLU A 453 -3.62 -37.61 -3.13
N THR A 454 -2.92 -36.54 -2.76
CA THR A 454 -2.89 -35.25 -3.47
C THR A 454 -1.48 -34.86 -3.92
N LEU A 455 -0.49 -35.73 -3.72
CA LEU A 455 0.91 -35.43 -4.06
C LEU A 455 1.14 -35.24 -5.57
N ASP A 456 0.26 -35.77 -6.41
CA ASP A 456 0.25 -35.61 -7.87
C ASP A 456 -0.62 -34.43 -8.36
N ASN A 457 -1.21 -33.66 -7.45
CA ASN A 457 -1.92 -32.43 -7.82
C ASN A 457 -0.95 -31.38 -8.38
N ARG A 458 -1.52 -30.37 -9.05
CA ARG A 458 -0.82 -29.14 -9.43
C ARG A 458 -1.75 -27.94 -9.32
N PHE A 459 -1.19 -26.74 -9.15
CA PHE A 459 -1.93 -25.52 -9.42
C PHE A 459 -2.40 -25.48 -10.90
N ASN A 460 -3.56 -24.88 -11.14
CA ASN A 460 -4.11 -24.75 -12.49
C ASN A 460 -4.39 -23.30 -12.88
N ASP A 461 -5.04 -22.51 -12.03
CA ASP A 461 -5.27 -21.08 -12.25
C ASP A 461 -5.01 -20.29 -10.96
N GLY A 462 -4.73 -18.99 -11.11
CA GLY A 462 -4.59 -18.07 -10.00
C GLY A 462 -4.52 -16.61 -10.41
N LYS A 463 -5.09 -15.75 -9.57
CA LYS A 463 -5.16 -14.31 -9.77
C LYS A 463 -5.11 -13.59 -8.43
N CYS A 464 -4.53 -12.39 -8.40
CA CYS A 464 -4.57 -11.55 -7.22
C CYS A 464 -5.92 -10.83 -7.10
N ASP A 465 -6.44 -10.79 -5.88
CA ASP A 465 -7.54 -9.90 -5.54
C ASP A 465 -7.07 -8.43 -5.53
N PRO A 466 -7.98 -7.43 -5.51
CA PRO A 466 -7.60 -6.01 -5.55
C PRO A 466 -6.73 -5.52 -4.38
N THR A 467 -6.53 -6.31 -3.33
CA THR A 467 -5.58 -6.01 -2.24
C THR A 467 -4.19 -6.56 -2.49
N GLY A 468 -4.00 -7.34 -3.57
CA GLY A 468 -2.74 -7.99 -3.93
C GLY A 468 -2.52 -9.35 -3.26
N ARG A 469 -3.53 -9.91 -2.57
CA ARG A 469 -3.50 -11.29 -2.07
C ARG A 469 -3.70 -12.23 -3.25
N LEU A 470 -2.81 -13.21 -3.43
CA LEU A 470 -2.97 -14.24 -4.46
C LEU A 470 -4.09 -15.20 -4.04
N TRP A 471 -4.99 -15.52 -4.96
CA TRP A 471 -5.88 -16.67 -4.90
C TRP A 471 -5.49 -17.62 -6.02
N ALA A 472 -5.23 -18.88 -5.69
CA ALA A 472 -4.80 -19.89 -6.65
C ALA A 472 -5.34 -21.24 -6.24
N GLY A 473 -5.79 -22.04 -7.19
CA GLY A 473 -6.34 -23.34 -6.90
C GLY A 473 -5.68 -24.47 -7.67
N THR A 474 -5.80 -25.65 -7.10
CA THR A 474 -5.23 -26.89 -7.59
C THR A 474 -6.28 -27.75 -8.28
N MET A 475 -5.79 -28.71 -9.07
CA MET A 475 -6.56 -29.77 -9.68
C MET A 475 -5.93 -31.12 -9.35
N GLY A 476 -6.71 -32.19 -9.47
CA GLY A 476 -6.22 -33.55 -9.32
C GLY A 476 -5.14 -33.91 -10.33
N GLY A 477 -4.37 -34.98 -10.04
CA GLY A 477 -3.42 -35.52 -11.01
C GLY A 477 -4.06 -35.87 -12.36
N GLU A 478 -3.32 -35.59 -13.44
CA GLU A 478 -3.73 -35.74 -14.84
C GLU A 478 -2.75 -36.68 -15.56
N PRO A 479 -2.87 -38.01 -15.38
CA PRO A 479 -1.96 -38.98 -16.01
C PRO A 479 -2.17 -39.11 -17.52
N ILE A 480 -3.35 -38.74 -18.01
CA ILE A 480 -3.72 -38.68 -19.42
C ILE A 480 -4.32 -37.29 -19.66
N ASN A 481 -3.86 -36.59 -20.69
CA ASN A 481 -4.34 -35.25 -21.03
C ASN A 481 -5.87 -35.18 -21.12
N GLY A 482 -6.47 -34.25 -20.37
CA GLY A 482 -7.92 -34.08 -20.27
C GLY A 482 -8.61 -34.98 -19.25
N HIS A 483 -7.91 -35.94 -18.63
CA HIS A 483 -8.47 -36.89 -17.66
C HIS A 483 -7.92 -36.64 -16.26
N VAL A 484 -8.64 -35.82 -15.49
CA VAL A 484 -8.25 -35.36 -14.15
C VAL A 484 -8.91 -36.23 -13.08
N LYS A 485 -8.17 -36.55 -12.01
CA LYS A 485 -8.77 -37.15 -10.80
C LYS A 485 -9.76 -36.16 -10.15
N PRO A 486 -11.08 -36.45 -10.12
CA PRO A 486 -12.07 -35.50 -9.66
C PRO A 486 -11.97 -35.26 -8.14
N ASN A 487 -12.36 -34.06 -7.71
CA ASN A 487 -12.47 -33.66 -6.30
C ASN A 487 -11.18 -33.79 -5.47
N LYS A 488 -10.00 -33.79 -6.10
CA LYS A 488 -8.71 -33.86 -5.38
C LYS A 488 -8.04 -32.50 -5.17
N GLY A 489 -8.47 -31.47 -5.88
CA GLY A 489 -7.94 -30.12 -5.75
C GLY A 489 -8.57 -29.29 -4.62
N GLY A 490 -8.06 -28.08 -4.45
CA GLY A 490 -8.58 -27.07 -3.54
C GLY A 490 -8.33 -25.65 -4.01
N LEU A 491 -8.99 -24.68 -3.38
CA LEU A 491 -8.74 -23.25 -3.58
C LEU A 491 -7.96 -22.70 -2.40
N PHE A 492 -6.87 -22.00 -2.67
CA PHE A 492 -5.96 -21.43 -1.68
C PHE A 492 -5.80 -19.92 -1.86
N SER A 493 -5.35 -19.24 -0.80
CA SER A 493 -4.87 -17.86 -0.89
C SER A 493 -3.52 -17.70 -0.21
N LEU A 494 -2.67 -16.83 -0.75
CA LEU A 494 -1.42 -16.38 -0.15
C LEU A 494 -1.53 -14.89 0.20
N GLY A 495 -1.54 -14.57 1.49
CA GLY A 495 -1.56 -13.19 2.00
C GLY A 495 -0.19 -12.49 1.94
N PRO A 496 -0.12 -11.17 2.20
CA PRO A 496 1.14 -10.42 2.19
C PRO A 496 2.18 -10.96 3.16
N ASN A 497 1.77 -11.53 4.29
CA ASN A 497 2.65 -12.18 5.27
C ASN A 497 3.13 -13.58 4.85
N GLN A 498 2.92 -13.97 3.59
CA GLN A 498 3.26 -15.27 3.01
C GLN A 498 2.57 -16.48 3.67
N GLN A 499 1.50 -16.28 4.44
CA GLN A 499 0.70 -17.39 4.95
C GLN A 499 -0.25 -17.92 3.86
N ILE A 500 -0.20 -19.23 3.65
CA ILE A 500 -1.11 -19.95 2.75
C ILE A 500 -2.31 -20.44 3.54
N ARG A 501 -3.51 -20.22 3.00
CA ARG A 501 -4.78 -20.68 3.58
C ARG A 501 -5.59 -21.44 2.54
N LYS A 502 -6.13 -22.60 2.92
CA LYS A 502 -7.11 -23.34 2.12
C LYS A 502 -8.52 -22.82 2.41
N HIS A 503 -9.31 -22.59 1.36
CA HIS A 503 -10.68 -22.06 1.41
C HIS A 503 -11.72 -23.08 0.96
N LEU A 504 -11.42 -23.80 -0.12
CA LEU A 504 -12.28 -24.86 -0.64
C LEU A 504 -11.49 -26.15 -0.76
N SER A 505 -12.16 -27.26 -0.45
CA SER A 505 -11.72 -28.64 -0.71
C SER A 505 -12.66 -29.27 -1.74
N ASN A 506 -12.32 -30.48 -2.21
CA ASN A 506 -13.13 -31.22 -3.17
C ASN A 506 -13.38 -30.46 -4.48
N VAL A 507 -12.39 -29.68 -4.92
CA VAL A 507 -12.41 -29.02 -6.23
C VAL A 507 -11.90 -30.01 -7.27
N SER A 508 -12.51 -30.04 -8.45
CA SER A 508 -12.04 -30.90 -9.54
C SER A 508 -10.99 -30.21 -10.40
N ILE A 509 -11.31 -29.05 -10.99
CA ILE A 509 -10.38 -28.22 -11.77
C ILE A 509 -10.63 -26.76 -11.42
N SER A 510 -9.75 -26.19 -10.59
CA SER A 510 -9.85 -24.78 -10.18
C SER A 510 -9.43 -23.83 -11.30
N ASN A 511 -10.35 -23.01 -11.79
CA ASN A 511 -10.12 -22.04 -12.85
C ASN A 511 -10.58 -20.63 -12.46
N GLY A 512 -11.25 -19.92 -13.37
CA GLY A 512 -11.38 -18.48 -13.37
C GLY A 512 -11.82 -17.85 -12.04
N LEU A 513 -11.24 -16.68 -11.79
CA LEU A 513 -11.42 -15.89 -10.57
C LEU A 513 -11.72 -14.43 -10.95
N ALA A 514 -12.73 -13.83 -10.35
CA ALA A 514 -13.01 -12.40 -10.45
C ALA A 514 -13.70 -11.86 -9.19
N TRP A 515 -13.67 -10.55 -8.98
CA TRP A 515 -14.29 -9.91 -7.81
C TRP A 515 -15.29 -8.84 -8.25
N SER A 516 -16.40 -8.73 -7.51
CA SER A 516 -17.35 -7.63 -7.72
C SER A 516 -16.70 -6.29 -7.41
N LYS A 517 -17.19 -5.22 -8.03
CA LYS A 517 -16.64 -3.86 -7.86
C LYS A 517 -16.66 -3.36 -6.41
N ASP A 518 -17.66 -3.78 -5.63
CA ASP A 518 -17.79 -3.46 -4.20
C ASP A 518 -16.99 -4.38 -3.28
N LEU A 519 -16.27 -5.35 -3.86
CA LEU A 519 -15.43 -6.34 -3.20
C LEU A 519 -16.16 -7.19 -2.14
N LYS A 520 -17.47 -7.36 -2.29
CA LYS A 520 -18.29 -8.21 -1.42
C LYS A 520 -18.49 -9.61 -1.98
N LYS A 521 -18.25 -9.80 -3.28
CA LYS A 521 -18.41 -11.08 -3.96
C LYS A 521 -17.15 -11.49 -4.69
N MET A 522 -16.89 -12.78 -4.66
CA MET A 522 -15.92 -13.46 -5.51
C MET A 522 -16.67 -14.39 -6.45
N TYR A 523 -16.33 -14.35 -7.74
CA TYR A 523 -16.80 -15.27 -8.76
C TYR A 523 -15.72 -16.33 -9.00
N TYR A 524 -16.14 -17.58 -9.09
CA TYR A 524 -15.24 -18.73 -9.13
C TYR A 524 -15.77 -19.81 -10.06
N ILE A 525 -14.84 -20.51 -10.75
CA ILE A 525 -15.15 -21.62 -11.64
C ILE A 525 -14.42 -22.89 -11.15
N ASP A 526 -15.20 -23.95 -10.96
CA ASP A 526 -14.74 -25.34 -10.92
C ASP A 526 -15.25 -26.02 -12.19
N SER A 527 -14.39 -26.13 -13.21
CA SER A 527 -14.79 -26.28 -14.61
C SER A 527 -15.73 -27.47 -14.89
N PRO A 528 -15.55 -28.66 -14.29
CA PRO A 528 -16.46 -29.79 -14.49
C PRO A 528 -17.89 -29.56 -14.00
N LYS A 529 -18.14 -28.59 -13.10
CA LYS A 529 -19.51 -28.22 -12.70
C LYS A 529 -20.28 -27.51 -13.82
N ARG A 530 -19.57 -26.94 -14.81
CA ARG A 530 -20.14 -26.15 -15.92
C ARG A 530 -20.98 -24.94 -15.45
N THR A 531 -20.68 -24.43 -14.27
CA THR A 531 -21.27 -23.23 -13.67
C THR A 531 -20.23 -22.16 -13.42
N ILE A 532 -20.70 -20.91 -13.35
CA ILE A 532 -19.99 -19.81 -12.70
C ILE A 532 -20.66 -19.61 -11.35
N ASP A 533 -19.89 -19.75 -10.27
CA ASP A 533 -20.37 -19.66 -8.90
C ASP A 533 -20.01 -18.29 -8.29
N GLU A 534 -20.87 -17.76 -7.42
CA GLU A 534 -20.57 -16.62 -6.57
C GLU A 534 -20.38 -17.05 -5.11
N TYR A 535 -19.46 -16.38 -4.42
CA TYR A 535 -19.21 -16.48 -2.98
C TYR A 535 -19.24 -15.09 -2.37
N GLU A 536 -19.69 -14.98 -1.13
CA GLU A 536 -19.42 -13.79 -0.33
C GLU A 536 -17.97 -13.80 0.12
N VAL A 537 -17.29 -12.65 0.01
CA VAL A 537 -15.89 -12.50 0.39
C VAL A 537 -15.73 -11.37 1.40
N ASP A 538 -15.01 -11.66 2.48
CA ASP A 538 -14.48 -10.64 3.38
C ASP A 538 -13.05 -10.33 2.95
N MET A 539 -12.82 -9.16 2.35
CA MET A 539 -11.49 -8.78 1.86
C MET A 539 -10.48 -8.53 2.98
N LYS A 540 -10.93 -8.10 4.16
CA LYS A 540 -10.07 -7.80 5.31
C LYS A 540 -9.44 -9.09 5.82
N TYR A 541 -10.24 -10.13 6.03
CA TYR A 541 -9.76 -11.41 6.55
C TYR A 541 -9.44 -12.45 5.47
N GLY A 542 -9.83 -12.17 4.22
CA GLY A 542 -9.67 -13.07 3.08
C GLY A 542 -10.45 -14.37 3.29
N THR A 543 -11.73 -14.32 3.67
CA THR A 543 -12.58 -15.51 3.89
C THR A 543 -13.71 -15.60 2.88
N LEU A 544 -14.14 -16.83 2.55
CA LEU A 544 -15.28 -17.11 1.68
C LEU A 544 -16.44 -17.76 2.44
N SER A 545 -17.67 -17.43 2.04
CA SER A 545 -18.91 -18.05 2.52
C SER A 545 -20.00 -18.05 1.45
N ASN A 546 -21.08 -18.80 1.70
CA ASN A 546 -22.34 -18.71 0.94
C ASN A 546 -22.22 -18.94 -0.58
N GLY A 547 -21.44 -19.94 -0.98
CA GLY A 547 -21.23 -20.32 -2.39
C GLY A 547 -22.51 -20.80 -3.08
N ARG A 548 -22.81 -20.27 -4.28
CA ARG A 548 -23.95 -20.71 -5.11
C ARG A 548 -23.71 -20.45 -6.61
N PRO A 549 -24.30 -21.25 -7.52
CA PRO A 549 -24.23 -20.99 -8.96
C PRO A 549 -25.04 -19.76 -9.36
N ILE A 550 -24.52 -18.94 -10.27
CA ILE A 550 -25.20 -17.76 -10.84
C ILE A 550 -25.41 -17.84 -12.35
N PHE A 551 -24.67 -18.71 -13.04
CA PHE A 551 -24.81 -18.93 -14.48
C PHE A 551 -24.45 -20.38 -14.81
N THR A 552 -25.25 -21.03 -15.64
CA THR A 552 -25.08 -22.44 -16.03
C THR A 552 -24.99 -22.54 -17.56
N LEU A 553 -23.87 -23.04 -18.10
CA LEU A 553 -23.68 -23.12 -19.56
C LEU A 553 -24.76 -23.95 -20.27
N GLU A 554 -25.20 -25.04 -19.64
CA GLU A 554 -26.22 -25.95 -20.19
C GLU A 554 -27.55 -25.25 -20.45
N LYS A 555 -28.01 -24.38 -19.53
CA LYS A 555 -29.27 -23.63 -19.69
C LYS A 555 -29.26 -22.69 -20.89
N HIS A 556 -28.08 -22.36 -21.40
CA HIS A 556 -27.86 -21.50 -22.56
C HIS A 556 -27.41 -22.28 -23.80
N ASN A 557 -27.45 -23.62 -23.78
CA ASN A 557 -26.97 -24.49 -24.85
C ASN A 557 -25.51 -24.21 -25.26
N ILE A 558 -24.67 -23.78 -24.31
CA ILE A 558 -23.26 -23.51 -24.54
C ILE A 558 -22.46 -24.80 -24.32
N GLN A 559 -21.82 -25.28 -25.38
CA GLN A 559 -20.93 -26.44 -25.33
C GLN A 559 -19.57 -26.05 -24.72
N GLY A 560 -18.92 -27.01 -24.06
CA GLY A 560 -17.63 -26.82 -23.40
C GLY A 560 -17.73 -26.58 -21.90
N PHE A 561 -16.64 -26.09 -21.33
CA PHE A 561 -16.45 -25.83 -19.91
C PHE A 561 -16.08 -24.37 -19.68
N PRO A 562 -16.67 -23.68 -18.70
CA PRO A 562 -16.19 -22.36 -18.32
C PRO A 562 -14.78 -22.49 -17.76
N ASP A 563 -13.93 -21.52 -18.04
CA ASP A 563 -12.50 -21.61 -17.73
C ASP A 563 -12.00 -20.31 -17.06
N GLY A 564 -10.94 -19.67 -17.54
CA GLY A 564 -10.48 -18.39 -17.03
C GLY A 564 -11.46 -17.24 -17.30
N MET A 565 -11.53 -16.28 -16.38
CA MET A 565 -12.43 -15.12 -16.50
C MET A 565 -11.83 -13.78 -16.05
N ALA A 566 -12.41 -12.69 -16.54
CA ALA A 566 -12.15 -11.32 -16.11
C ALA A 566 -13.47 -10.54 -15.93
N ILE A 567 -13.43 -9.44 -15.19
CA ILE A 567 -14.59 -8.56 -14.99
C ILE A 567 -14.35 -7.20 -15.64
N ASP A 568 -15.38 -6.66 -16.29
CA ASP A 568 -15.35 -5.31 -16.88
C ASP A 568 -15.76 -4.24 -15.85
N THR A 569 -15.53 -2.97 -16.18
CA THR A 569 -15.85 -1.82 -15.32
C THR A 569 -17.35 -1.62 -15.12
N ASP A 570 -18.18 -2.22 -15.97
CA ASP A 570 -19.64 -2.26 -15.85
C ASP A 570 -20.10 -3.41 -14.94
N GLY A 571 -19.19 -4.26 -14.47
CA GLY A 571 -19.45 -5.38 -13.58
C GLY A 571 -19.93 -6.65 -14.27
N ASN A 572 -19.71 -6.81 -15.58
CA ASN A 572 -20.01 -8.03 -16.32
C ASN A 572 -18.79 -8.94 -16.38
N LEU A 573 -19.02 -10.26 -16.37
CA LEU A 573 -17.95 -11.26 -16.47
C LEU A 573 -17.72 -11.64 -17.93
N TRP A 574 -16.45 -11.71 -18.30
CA TRP A 574 -15.95 -12.23 -19.57
C TRP A 574 -15.29 -13.57 -19.29
N VAL A 575 -15.84 -14.64 -19.84
CA VAL A 575 -15.52 -16.02 -19.49
C VAL A 575 -15.06 -16.77 -20.73
N ALA A 576 -13.83 -17.30 -20.70
CA ALA A 576 -13.36 -18.25 -21.69
C ALA A 576 -14.15 -19.56 -21.60
N VAL A 577 -14.41 -20.20 -22.73
CA VAL A 577 -15.09 -21.49 -22.79
C VAL A 577 -14.19 -22.51 -23.46
N PHE A 578 -13.57 -23.37 -22.65
CA PHE A 578 -12.74 -24.47 -23.10
C PHE A 578 -13.58 -25.48 -23.89
N ASN A 579 -13.08 -25.93 -25.04
CA ASN A 579 -13.82 -26.70 -26.05
C ASN A 579 -15.06 -25.99 -26.65
N GLY A 580 -15.22 -24.68 -26.42
CA GLY A 580 -16.40 -23.93 -26.83
C GLY A 580 -16.21 -22.98 -28.01
N TYR A 581 -14.97 -22.78 -28.49
CA TYR A 581 -14.63 -21.80 -29.54
C TYR A 581 -14.98 -20.35 -29.21
N ARG A 582 -15.11 -19.97 -27.93
CA ARG A 582 -15.68 -18.67 -27.60
C ARG A 582 -15.23 -18.08 -26.28
N VAL A 583 -15.44 -16.76 -26.19
CA VAL A 583 -15.58 -16.02 -24.94
C VAL A 583 -17.02 -15.55 -24.83
N ILE A 584 -17.61 -15.67 -23.65
CA ILE A 584 -18.96 -15.17 -23.35
C ILE A 584 -18.92 -13.99 -22.37
N LYS A 585 -19.86 -13.07 -22.51
CA LYS A 585 -20.09 -11.96 -21.57
C LYS A 585 -21.39 -12.20 -20.83
N ILE A 586 -21.38 -12.22 -19.50
CA ILE A 586 -22.58 -12.44 -18.67
C ILE A 586 -22.76 -11.32 -17.64
N ASP A 587 -24.00 -11.03 -17.24
CA ASP A 587 -24.31 -10.09 -16.14
C ASP A 587 -24.47 -10.87 -14.82
N PRO A 588 -23.48 -10.87 -13.92
CA PRO A 588 -23.55 -11.66 -12.68
C PRO A 588 -24.53 -11.10 -11.66
N ARG A 589 -25.10 -9.91 -11.87
CA ARG A 589 -26.11 -9.31 -10.98
C ARG A 589 -27.52 -9.83 -11.26
N LYS A 590 -27.71 -10.45 -12.43
CA LYS A 590 -28.96 -11.06 -12.88
C LYS A 590 -28.66 -12.49 -13.29
N PRO A 591 -28.91 -13.49 -12.41
CA PRO A 591 -28.60 -14.88 -12.70
C PRO A 591 -29.09 -15.33 -14.08
N GLU A 592 -28.31 -16.18 -14.74
CA GLU A 592 -28.60 -16.73 -16.08
C GLU A 592 -28.78 -15.68 -17.19
N THR A 593 -28.09 -14.52 -17.09
CA THR A 593 -28.12 -13.46 -18.13
C THR A 593 -26.86 -13.48 -18.99
N LEU A 594 -26.98 -14.01 -20.21
CA LEU A 594 -25.98 -13.92 -21.27
C LEU A 594 -26.14 -12.61 -22.06
N LEU A 595 -25.08 -11.81 -22.17
CA LEU A 595 -25.08 -10.52 -22.85
C LEU A 595 -24.48 -10.60 -24.26
N GLN A 596 -23.39 -11.34 -24.42
CA GLN A 596 -22.64 -11.39 -25.68
C GLN A 596 -21.87 -12.69 -25.81
N THR A 597 -21.57 -13.09 -27.04
CA THR A 597 -20.64 -14.17 -27.38
C THR A 597 -19.70 -13.69 -28.46
N ILE A 598 -18.39 -13.94 -28.30
CA ILE A 598 -17.36 -13.70 -29.31
C ILE A 598 -16.80 -15.06 -29.72
N GLN A 599 -16.93 -15.40 -31.01
CA GLN A 599 -16.36 -16.62 -31.56
C GLN A 599 -14.88 -16.44 -31.85
N LEU A 600 -14.08 -17.43 -31.48
CA LEU A 600 -12.65 -17.53 -31.75
C LEU A 600 -12.36 -18.72 -32.67
N PRO A 601 -11.27 -18.66 -33.45
CA PRO A 601 -10.88 -19.78 -34.31
C PRO A 601 -10.34 -20.98 -33.49
N ALA A 602 -9.90 -20.76 -32.24
CA ALA A 602 -9.37 -21.80 -31.36
C ALA A 602 -10.48 -22.52 -30.57
N LYS A 603 -10.45 -23.86 -30.56
CA LYS A 603 -11.40 -24.73 -29.83
C LYS A 603 -11.26 -24.60 -28.31
N GLN A 604 -10.04 -24.77 -27.81
CA GLN A 604 -9.69 -24.82 -26.39
C GLN A 604 -9.32 -23.42 -25.90
N VAL A 605 -10.30 -22.53 -25.73
CA VAL A 605 -10.09 -21.19 -25.19
C VAL A 605 -9.96 -21.28 -23.67
N THR A 606 -8.84 -20.83 -23.12
CA THR A 606 -8.46 -21.14 -21.73
C THR A 606 -8.70 -19.99 -20.77
N SER A 607 -8.27 -18.76 -21.10
CA SER A 607 -8.40 -17.65 -20.15
C SER A 607 -8.42 -16.29 -20.84
N VAL A 608 -8.81 -15.26 -20.08
CA VAL A 608 -8.94 -13.89 -20.57
C VAL A 608 -8.40 -12.86 -19.57
N ALA A 609 -7.80 -11.80 -20.10
CA ALA A 609 -7.43 -10.61 -19.34
C ALA A 609 -7.68 -9.34 -20.15
N PHE A 610 -8.13 -8.28 -19.48
CA PHE A 610 -8.16 -6.96 -20.08
C PHE A 610 -6.77 -6.37 -20.12
N GLY A 611 -6.45 -5.73 -21.23
CA GLY A 611 -5.16 -5.09 -21.42
C GLY A 611 -5.22 -4.03 -22.49
N GLY A 612 -4.04 -3.70 -22.98
CA GLY A 612 -3.85 -2.57 -23.86
C GLY A 612 -3.84 -1.26 -23.09
N PRO A 613 -3.58 -0.16 -23.79
CA PRO A 613 -3.38 1.11 -23.15
C PRO A 613 -4.62 1.59 -22.38
N ASP A 614 -5.81 1.44 -22.95
CA ASP A 614 -7.06 1.93 -22.36
C ASP A 614 -7.86 0.84 -21.61
N LEU A 615 -7.25 -0.34 -21.40
CA LEU A 615 -7.86 -1.55 -20.83
C LEU A 615 -9.12 -2.00 -21.57
N ASP A 616 -9.23 -1.67 -22.86
CA ASP A 616 -10.37 -1.94 -23.75
C ASP A 616 -10.11 -3.07 -24.76
N GLU A 617 -9.00 -3.77 -24.60
CA GLU A 617 -8.61 -4.91 -25.41
C GLU A 617 -8.68 -6.18 -24.55
N LEU A 618 -9.20 -7.27 -25.11
CA LEU A 618 -9.22 -8.56 -24.44
C LEU A 618 -8.10 -9.43 -24.99
N TYR A 619 -7.18 -9.84 -24.12
CA TYR A 619 -6.18 -10.85 -24.41
C TYR A 619 -6.74 -12.21 -24.01
N VAL A 620 -6.68 -13.16 -24.93
CA VAL A 620 -7.32 -14.47 -24.81
C VAL A 620 -6.30 -15.56 -25.11
N THR A 621 -6.05 -16.45 -24.15
CA THR A 621 -5.16 -17.61 -24.34
C THR A 621 -5.94 -18.82 -24.83
N SER A 622 -5.25 -19.76 -25.46
CA SER A 622 -5.81 -21.04 -25.88
C SER A 622 -4.78 -22.18 -25.80
N ALA A 623 -5.26 -23.41 -25.98
CA ALA A 623 -4.45 -24.62 -25.93
C ALA A 623 -4.50 -25.40 -27.26
N ALA A 624 -3.51 -26.28 -27.43
CA ALA A 624 -3.33 -27.15 -28.61
C ALA A 624 -3.08 -28.63 -28.24
N PHE A 625 -3.16 -29.00 -26.96
CA PHE A 625 -2.84 -30.36 -26.54
C PHE A 625 -3.95 -31.35 -26.90
N THR A 626 -3.51 -32.54 -27.31
CA THR A 626 -4.39 -33.64 -27.73
C THR A 626 -5.18 -34.19 -26.54
N VAL A 627 -6.50 -34.30 -26.71
CA VAL A 627 -7.43 -34.96 -25.78
C VAL A 627 -8.16 -36.04 -26.56
N ASP A 628 -8.19 -37.27 -26.04
CA ASP A 628 -8.86 -38.42 -26.66
C ASP A 628 -8.50 -38.65 -28.14
N GLY A 629 -7.24 -38.41 -28.50
CA GLY A 629 -6.72 -38.58 -29.86
C GLY A 629 -7.13 -37.48 -30.85
N VAL A 630 -7.85 -36.43 -30.41
CA VAL A 630 -8.19 -35.28 -31.24
C VAL A 630 -7.04 -34.27 -31.23
N GLU A 631 -6.24 -34.27 -32.30
CA GLU A 631 -5.18 -33.29 -32.50
C GLU A 631 -5.76 -31.92 -32.88
N LEU A 632 -5.15 -30.86 -32.34
CA LEU A 632 -5.52 -29.47 -32.58
C LEU A 632 -4.31 -28.72 -33.16
N PRO A 633 -4.12 -28.75 -34.49
CA PRO A 633 -2.90 -28.24 -35.09
C PRO A 633 -2.81 -26.70 -35.06
N PRO A 634 -1.60 -26.14 -35.06
CA PRO A 634 -1.40 -24.71 -35.30
C PRO A 634 -1.95 -24.29 -36.67
N PRO A 635 -2.23 -22.99 -36.89
CA PRO A 635 -1.73 -21.88 -36.08
C PRO A 635 -2.80 -21.20 -35.21
N ASP A 636 -4.03 -21.71 -35.18
CA ASP A 636 -5.12 -21.13 -34.38
C ASP A 636 -5.24 -21.77 -33.00
N HIS A 637 -4.94 -23.06 -32.86
CA HIS A 637 -4.90 -23.74 -31.58
C HIS A 637 -3.58 -23.43 -30.84
N GLY A 638 -3.64 -23.26 -29.53
CA GLY A 638 -2.49 -22.85 -28.72
C GLY A 638 -2.09 -21.38 -28.88
N ALA A 639 -2.79 -20.61 -29.71
CA ALA A 639 -2.50 -19.21 -29.95
C ALA A 639 -2.94 -18.33 -28.76
N THR A 640 -2.32 -17.15 -28.66
CA THR A 640 -2.89 -16.03 -27.89
C THR A 640 -3.47 -15.00 -28.86
N PHE A 641 -4.67 -14.52 -28.56
CA PHE A 641 -5.41 -13.56 -29.35
C PHE A 641 -5.52 -12.22 -28.62
N ARG A 642 -5.54 -11.14 -29.40
CA ARG A 642 -5.90 -9.79 -28.98
C ARG A 642 -7.20 -9.42 -29.69
N ILE A 643 -8.23 -9.11 -28.90
CA ILE A 643 -9.55 -8.73 -29.41
C ILE A 643 -9.78 -7.25 -29.11
N LYS A 644 -10.10 -6.47 -30.16
CA LYS A 644 -10.45 -5.05 -30.05
C LYS A 644 -11.88 -4.80 -30.50
N GLY A 645 -12.42 -3.62 -30.18
CA GLY A 645 -13.78 -3.26 -30.57
C GLY A 645 -14.85 -4.03 -29.79
N ILE A 646 -14.52 -4.53 -28.60
CA ILE A 646 -15.43 -5.30 -27.74
C ILE A 646 -16.44 -4.43 -26.98
N GLY A 647 -16.30 -3.11 -27.01
CA GLY A 647 -17.21 -2.17 -26.36
C GLY A 647 -17.22 -2.25 -24.83
N ALA A 648 -16.14 -2.72 -24.21
CA ALA A 648 -15.99 -2.82 -22.76
C ALA A 648 -14.56 -2.48 -22.32
N LYS A 649 -14.40 -2.01 -21.08
CA LYS A 649 -13.12 -1.77 -20.42
C LYS A 649 -13.00 -2.64 -19.19
N GLY A 650 -11.82 -3.14 -18.89
CA GLY A 650 -11.55 -3.87 -17.64
C GLY A 650 -10.67 -3.12 -16.67
N TYR A 651 -10.10 -3.90 -15.75
CA TYR A 651 -9.15 -3.45 -14.75
C TYR A 651 -7.74 -3.95 -15.13
N PRO A 652 -6.67 -3.25 -14.69
CA PRO A 652 -5.32 -3.75 -14.88
C PRO A 652 -5.11 -5.04 -14.07
N GLY A 653 -4.13 -5.85 -14.47
CA GLY A 653 -3.66 -6.96 -13.65
C GLY A 653 -3.19 -6.44 -12.30
N VAL A 654 -3.53 -7.14 -11.22
CA VAL A 654 -3.11 -6.78 -9.87
C VAL A 654 -1.86 -7.56 -9.51
N ASN A 655 -0.79 -6.85 -9.18
CA ASN A 655 0.47 -7.47 -8.75
C ASN A 655 0.29 -8.16 -7.39
N VAL A 656 1.06 -9.21 -7.14
CA VAL A 656 1.05 -9.86 -5.84
C VAL A 656 1.80 -9.00 -4.83
N LYS A 657 1.17 -8.76 -3.69
CA LYS A 657 1.83 -8.18 -2.53
C LYS A 657 2.42 -9.31 -1.71
N LEU A 658 3.74 -9.38 -1.75
CA LEU A 658 4.49 -10.14 -0.77
C LEU A 658 5.14 -9.09 0.11
N GLN A 659 4.97 -9.17 1.43
CA GLN A 659 5.93 -8.57 2.34
C GLN A 659 7.23 -9.31 2.09
N LEU A 660 8.01 -8.81 1.14
CA LEU A 660 9.34 -9.33 0.86
C LEU A 660 10.15 -9.02 2.09
N ASN A 661 10.57 -10.10 2.74
CA ASN A 661 11.28 -10.06 3.99
C ASN A 661 12.56 -9.21 3.84
N ASN A 662 12.52 -8.01 4.41
CA ASN A 662 13.55 -7.64 5.37
C ASN A 662 13.17 -8.09 6.80
N THR A 663 12.19 -8.99 6.95
CA THR A 663 11.49 -9.21 8.24
C THR A 663 11.12 -10.68 8.51
N MET A 664 12.07 -11.62 8.45
CA MET A 664 11.96 -12.70 9.45
C MET A 664 12.04 -12.03 10.82
N VAL A 665 11.12 -12.37 11.74
CA VAL A 665 11.23 -11.95 13.14
C VAL A 665 12.60 -12.42 13.61
N ARG A 666 13.51 -11.48 13.84
CA ARG A 666 14.88 -11.81 14.22
C ARG A 666 14.85 -12.03 15.72
N ILE A 667 15.03 -13.27 16.13
CA ILE A 667 15.14 -13.65 17.55
C ILE A 667 16.62 -13.74 17.88
N THR A 668 17.09 -12.83 18.74
CA THR A 668 18.48 -12.80 19.19
C THR A 668 18.50 -13.06 20.68
N GLN A 669 19.27 -14.06 21.13
CA GLN A 669 19.55 -14.26 22.55
C GLN A 669 20.52 -13.18 23.03
N ILE A 670 20.21 -12.54 24.16
CA ILE A 670 21.01 -11.44 24.74
C ILE A 670 21.53 -11.76 26.16
N GLY A 671 20.96 -12.73 26.85
CA GLY A 671 21.42 -13.19 28.16
C GLY A 671 21.07 -14.65 28.40
N ASP A 672 21.74 -15.30 29.35
CA ASP A 672 21.52 -16.70 29.72
C ASP A 672 21.71 -16.96 31.23
N ASN A 673 21.67 -18.24 31.62
CA ASN A 673 21.86 -18.75 32.98
C ASN A 673 20.79 -18.32 34.00
N LEU A 674 19.55 -18.13 33.57
CA LEU A 674 18.40 -17.93 34.45
C LEU A 674 17.79 -19.28 34.85
N GLU A 675 17.56 -19.51 36.14
CA GLU A 675 16.79 -20.68 36.59
C GLU A 675 15.31 -20.48 36.28
N VAL A 676 14.74 -19.33 36.66
CA VAL A 676 13.40 -18.88 36.26
C VAL A 676 13.45 -17.38 36.01
N GLY A 677 13.85 -17.00 34.79
CA GLY A 677 13.80 -15.62 34.34
C GLY A 677 12.36 -15.13 34.18
N THR A 678 12.01 -13.97 34.73
CA THR A 678 10.66 -13.42 34.59
C THR A 678 10.60 -11.90 34.84
N ARG A 679 9.38 -11.35 34.72
CA ARG A 679 9.00 -9.97 35.06
C ARG A 679 9.98 -8.92 34.53
N ILE A 680 10.20 -9.06 33.23
CA ILE A 680 10.98 -8.15 32.42
C ILE A 680 10.27 -6.80 32.23
N HIS A 681 11.02 -5.72 32.34
CA HIS A 681 10.54 -4.34 32.35
C HIS A 681 11.50 -3.44 31.58
N TRP A 682 10.97 -2.68 30.63
CA TRP A 682 11.73 -1.64 29.93
C TRP A 682 11.53 -0.30 30.61
N ASP A 683 12.62 0.28 31.10
CA ASP A 683 12.63 1.61 31.69
C ASP A 683 13.06 2.65 30.66
N GLU A 684 12.11 3.44 30.18
CA GLU A 684 12.37 4.48 29.19
C GLU A 684 13.34 5.56 29.68
N GLN A 685 13.29 5.91 30.97
CA GLN A 685 14.12 6.99 31.51
C GLN A 685 15.60 6.65 31.46
N THR A 686 15.97 5.40 31.76
CA THR A 686 17.38 4.97 31.74
C THR A 686 17.76 4.20 30.48
N GLN A 687 16.78 3.90 29.60
CA GLN A 687 16.93 3.06 28.41
C GLN A 687 17.53 1.68 28.73
N ASN A 688 17.17 1.12 29.90
CA ASN A 688 17.63 -0.18 30.35
C ASN A 688 16.46 -1.16 30.50
N LEU A 689 16.79 -2.43 30.38
CA LEU A 689 15.88 -3.54 30.59
C LEU A 689 16.19 -4.17 31.95
N TYR A 690 15.20 -4.28 32.81
CA TYR A 690 15.32 -4.92 34.13
C TYR A 690 14.52 -6.22 34.15
N TYR A 691 15.06 -7.26 34.77
CA TYR A 691 14.37 -8.55 34.96
C TYR A 691 14.94 -9.26 36.18
N VAL A 692 14.28 -10.34 36.60
CA VAL A 692 14.69 -11.08 37.81
C VAL A 692 14.84 -12.57 37.51
N ASP A 693 15.69 -13.22 38.29
CA ASP A 693 15.73 -14.67 38.41
C ASP A 693 15.16 -15.08 39.77
N VAL A 694 14.01 -15.75 39.72
CA VAL A 694 13.17 -15.96 40.91
C VAL A 694 13.88 -16.78 41.99
N PRO A 695 14.44 -17.98 41.72
CA PRO A 695 14.96 -18.84 42.77
C PRO A 695 16.29 -18.34 43.34
N THR A 696 17.10 -17.66 42.54
CA THR A 696 18.43 -17.15 42.96
C THR A 696 18.33 -15.80 43.67
N SER A 697 17.15 -15.18 43.69
CA SER A 697 16.92 -13.86 44.30
C SER A 697 17.78 -12.76 43.66
N THR A 698 17.89 -12.78 42.34
CA THR A 698 18.80 -11.91 41.59
C THR A 698 18.03 -10.94 40.70
N ILE A 699 18.38 -9.66 40.76
CA ILE A 699 17.93 -8.64 39.80
C ILE A 699 19.00 -8.45 38.74
N TYR A 700 18.59 -8.28 37.49
CA TYR A 700 19.44 -8.06 36.33
C TYR A 700 19.09 -6.73 35.66
N ARG A 701 20.10 -6.09 35.07
CA ARG A 701 19.96 -4.96 34.17
C ARG A 701 20.71 -5.25 32.89
N TYR A 702 20.03 -5.12 31.75
CA TYR A 702 20.64 -5.15 30.43
C TYR A 702 20.61 -3.75 29.81
N ARG A 703 21.77 -3.30 29.31
CA ARG A 703 21.96 -2.01 28.63
C ARG A 703 22.15 -2.22 27.13
N PRO A 704 21.13 -1.98 26.28
CA PRO A 704 21.22 -2.26 24.84
C PRO A 704 22.30 -1.46 24.10
N SER A 705 22.67 -0.28 24.59
CA SER A 705 23.68 0.57 23.94
C SER A 705 25.11 0.01 24.03
N THR A 706 25.39 -0.81 25.04
CA THR A 706 26.71 -1.42 25.27
C THR A 706 26.69 -2.94 25.23
N ASP A 707 25.50 -3.55 25.10
CA ASP A 707 25.27 -5.00 25.19
C ASP A 707 25.75 -5.61 26.52
N GLU A 708 25.68 -4.81 27.59
CA GLU A 708 26.18 -5.16 28.93
C GLU A 708 25.06 -5.66 29.84
N ILE A 709 25.34 -6.71 30.62
CA ILE A 709 24.47 -7.22 31.69
C ILE A 709 25.18 -7.05 33.04
N THR A 710 24.50 -6.41 33.97
CA THR A 710 24.88 -6.33 35.39
C THR A 710 23.81 -6.97 36.26
N GLN A 711 24.19 -7.44 37.44
CA GLN A 711 23.28 -8.16 38.32
C GLN A 711 23.61 -7.93 39.79
N ALA A 712 22.61 -8.09 40.66
CA ALA A 712 22.80 -8.04 42.11
C ALA A 712 21.94 -9.06 42.84
N GLN A 713 22.50 -9.67 43.89
CA GLN A 713 21.72 -10.49 44.82
C GLN A 713 20.91 -9.59 45.75
N VAL A 714 19.62 -9.87 45.89
CA VAL A 714 18.68 -9.07 46.71
C VAL A 714 18.48 -9.68 48.10
N GLY A 715 18.42 -11.01 48.19
CA GLY A 715 18.22 -11.71 49.46
C GLY A 715 18.28 -13.23 49.32
N ASN A 716 17.62 -13.93 50.25
CA ASN A 716 17.57 -15.40 50.31
C ASN A 716 16.16 -15.96 50.08
N GLU A 717 15.19 -15.10 49.75
CA GLU A 717 13.83 -15.49 49.40
C GLU A 717 13.59 -15.30 47.90
N PRO A 718 12.61 -15.98 47.29
CA PRO A 718 12.35 -15.82 45.86
C PRO A 718 12.02 -14.37 45.46
N LEU A 719 12.69 -13.85 44.43
CA LEU A 719 12.48 -12.49 43.92
C LEU A 719 11.52 -12.51 42.72
N ALA A 720 10.27 -12.11 42.93
CA ALA A 720 9.20 -12.25 41.95
C ALA A 720 9.23 -11.19 40.84
N PHE A 721 9.56 -9.96 41.18
CA PHE A 721 9.62 -8.80 40.27
C PHE A 721 10.43 -7.67 40.90
N ALA A 722 10.89 -6.74 40.06
CA ALA A 722 11.44 -5.45 40.47
C ALA A 722 11.12 -4.38 39.43
N PHE A 723 10.53 -3.26 39.84
CA PHE A 723 10.18 -2.14 38.94
C PHE A 723 10.79 -0.84 39.45
N PRO A 724 11.29 0.02 38.57
CA PRO A 724 11.83 1.32 38.94
C PRO A 724 10.78 2.20 39.62
N VAL A 725 11.23 3.04 40.55
CA VAL A 725 10.42 4.02 41.25
C VAL A 725 10.47 5.36 40.52
N ASP A 726 9.33 6.04 40.41
CA ASP A 726 9.23 7.33 39.76
C ASP A 726 10.05 8.41 40.50
N GLY A 727 10.77 9.23 39.75
CA GLY A 727 11.65 10.27 40.28
C GLY A 727 12.90 9.77 41.05
N LYS A 728 13.14 8.46 41.16
CA LYS A 728 14.30 7.88 41.86
C LYS A 728 15.01 6.85 40.98
N THR A 729 16.21 7.16 40.52
CA THR A 729 16.93 6.34 39.52
C THR A 729 17.57 5.08 40.11
N ASP A 730 17.78 5.04 41.41
CA ASP A 730 18.44 3.96 42.15
C ASP A 730 17.48 3.19 43.08
N PHE A 731 16.17 3.39 42.95
CA PHE A 731 15.16 2.71 43.76
C PHE A 731 14.23 1.83 42.92
N PHE A 732 13.93 0.64 43.47
CA PHE A 732 13.02 -0.32 42.87
C PHE A 732 11.99 -0.79 43.88
N ILE A 733 10.73 -0.89 43.46
CA ILE A 733 9.71 -1.66 44.17
C ILE A 733 9.82 -3.12 43.76
N ALA A 734 9.91 -4.05 44.71
CA ALA A 734 10.13 -5.45 44.41
C ALA A 734 9.32 -6.40 45.30
N GLY A 735 9.12 -7.62 44.81
CA GLY A 735 8.46 -8.69 45.56
C GLY A 735 9.46 -9.75 46.01
N LEU A 736 9.72 -9.85 47.30
CA LEU A 736 10.68 -10.79 47.90
C LEU A 736 9.94 -11.76 48.84
N GLY A 737 9.76 -13.01 48.43
CA GLY A 737 8.91 -13.97 49.15
C GLY A 737 7.46 -13.47 49.23
N ARG A 738 6.95 -13.22 50.45
CA ARG A 738 5.63 -12.59 50.69
C ARG A 738 5.72 -11.08 50.95
N LYS A 739 6.90 -10.48 50.85
CA LYS A 739 7.15 -9.08 51.21
C LYS A 739 7.20 -8.24 49.95
N ILE A 740 6.51 -7.12 49.96
CA ILE A 740 6.79 -6.03 49.03
C ILE A 740 7.86 -5.16 49.70
N VAL A 741 8.97 -4.97 48.99
CA VAL A 741 10.17 -4.30 49.51
C VAL A 741 10.55 -3.13 48.61
N LEU A 742 11.12 -2.10 49.22
CA LEU A 742 11.82 -1.02 48.54
C LEU A 742 13.32 -1.37 48.52
N LEU A 743 13.85 -1.57 47.32
CA LEU A 743 15.25 -1.87 47.07
C LEU A 743 15.98 -0.60 46.65
N LYS A 744 17.21 -0.43 47.10
CA LYS A 744 18.14 0.58 46.59
C LYS A 744 19.29 -0.12 45.86
N TRP A 745 19.46 0.14 44.58
CA TRP A 745 20.50 -0.43 43.73
C TRP A 745 20.86 0.57 42.62
N ASP A 746 22.15 0.81 42.42
CA ASP A 746 22.68 1.72 41.40
C ASP A 746 22.62 1.13 39.97
N GLY A 747 22.26 -0.15 39.84
CA GLY A 747 22.25 -0.87 38.58
C GLY A 747 23.61 -1.44 38.18
N GLU A 748 24.67 -1.23 38.96
CA GLU A 748 26.05 -1.63 38.63
C GLU A 748 26.64 -2.57 39.69
N SER A 749 26.43 -2.27 40.96
CA SER A 749 27.01 -3.00 42.10
C SER A 749 26.51 -4.44 42.17
N GLU A 750 27.36 -5.39 42.55
CA GLU A 750 26.98 -6.82 42.67
C GLU A 750 26.03 -7.13 43.85
N SER A 751 25.73 -6.13 44.68
CA SER A 751 24.81 -6.23 45.82
C SER A 751 23.93 -4.98 45.94
N VAL A 752 22.72 -5.17 46.47
CA VAL A 752 21.82 -4.04 46.75
C VAL A 752 22.29 -3.25 47.98
N CYS A 753 22.21 -1.93 47.93
CA CYS A 753 22.62 -1.07 49.04
C CYS A 753 21.69 -1.20 50.26
N SER A 754 20.39 -1.41 50.01
CA SER A 754 19.39 -1.62 51.06
C SER A 754 18.15 -2.33 50.52
N CYS A 755 17.51 -3.11 51.37
CA CYS A 755 16.22 -3.76 51.11
C CYS A 755 15.31 -3.55 52.32
N THR A 756 14.19 -2.85 52.16
CA THR A 756 13.28 -2.50 53.26
C THR A 756 11.86 -2.97 52.96
N THR A 757 11.28 -3.79 53.84
CA THR A 757 9.88 -4.21 53.72
C THR A 757 8.93 -3.04 53.91
N ILE A 758 8.03 -2.83 52.96
CA ILE A 758 6.97 -1.81 53.03
C ILE A 758 5.59 -2.44 53.26
N ALA A 759 5.37 -3.67 52.80
CA ALA A 759 4.12 -4.40 52.99
C ALA A 759 4.36 -5.91 52.94
N GLU A 760 3.40 -6.69 53.45
CA GLU A 760 3.48 -8.15 53.42
C GLU A 760 2.09 -8.72 53.09
N VAL A 761 2.04 -9.57 52.08
CA VAL A 761 0.82 -10.25 51.59
C VAL A 761 0.62 -11.59 52.28
N ASP A 762 -0.59 -12.16 52.17
CA ASP A 762 -0.91 -13.52 52.64
C ASP A 762 -0.43 -13.79 54.07
N ARG A 763 -0.81 -12.90 55.01
CA ARG A 763 -0.38 -12.96 56.42
C ARG A 763 -1.06 -14.09 57.21
N GLU A 764 -2.07 -14.71 56.63
CA GLU A 764 -2.79 -15.82 57.26
C GLU A 764 -1.86 -17.04 57.45
N PRO A 765 -1.87 -17.71 58.63
CA PRO A 765 -0.93 -18.80 58.92
C PRO A 765 -0.94 -19.96 57.91
N HIS A 766 -2.12 -20.29 57.36
CA HIS A 766 -2.26 -21.36 56.36
C HIS A 766 -1.68 -21.01 54.99
N LEU A 767 -1.38 -19.72 54.73
CA LEU A 767 -0.75 -19.23 53.50
C LEU A 767 0.73 -18.89 53.70
N ALA A 768 1.33 -19.26 54.83
CA ALA A 768 2.71 -18.87 55.17
C ALA A 768 3.76 -19.33 54.14
N LYS A 769 3.43 -20.36 53.33
CA LYS A 769 4.28 -20.90 52.24
C LYS A 769 3.99 -20.28 50.86
N ASN A 770 3.04 -19.36 50.75
CA ASN A 770 2.80 -18.62 49.52
C ASN A 770 3.97 -17.70 49.20
N ARG A 771 4.03 -17.22 47.95
CA ARG A 771 4.93 -16.15 47.54
C ARG A 771 4.28 -15.24 46.51
N LEU A 772 4.79 -14.03 46.39
CA LEU A 772 4.56 -13.16 45.24
C LEU A 772 5.05 -13.87 43.97
N ASN A 773 4.37 -13.60 42.86
CA ASN A 773 4.72 -14.18 41.56
C ASN A 773 4.61 -13.15 40.44
N GLY A 774 3.40 -12.80 40.02
CA GLY A 774 3.20 -11.89 38.91
C GLY A 774 2.87 -10.47 39.33
N ALA A 775 3.50 -9.47 38.71
CA ALA A 775 3.18 -8.08 38.96
C ALA A 775 3.33 -7.18 37.73
N LYS A 776 2.74 -5.98 37.80
CA LYS A 776 2.84 -4.90 36.83
C LYS A 776 2.56 -3.57 37.53
N VAL A 777 3.20 -2.49 37.09
CA VAL A 777 2.80 -1.13 37.48
C VAL A 777 1.79 -0.62 36.45
N ASP A 778 0.71 -0.02 36.91
CA ASP A 778 -0.30 0.56 36.02
C ASP A 778 0.08 1.99 35.56
N PRO A 779 -0.62 2.56 34.55
CA PRO A 779 -0.31 3.90 34.03
C PRO A 779 -0.37 5.04 35.05
N TYR A 780 -0.99 4.81 36.21
CA TYR A 780 -1.11 5.78 37.30
C TYR A 780 -0.04 5.58 38.38
N GLY A 781 0.86 4.61 38.19
CA GLY A 781 1.99 4.33 39.06
C GLY A 781 1.67 3.39 40.23
N ARG A 782 0.53 2.71 40.24
CA ARG A 782 0.19 1.76 41.31
C ARG A 782 0.75 0.38 40.99
N LEU A 783 1.22 -0.33 42.01
CA LEU A 783 1.71 -1.70 41.85
C LEU A 783 0.54 -2.68 41.95
N TRP A 784 0.36 -3.49 40.93
CA TRP A 784 -0.50 -4.68 40.95
C TRP A 784 0.38 -5.91 41.08
N ALA A 785 0.16 -6.72 42.11
CA ALA A 785 0.98 -7.88 42.39
C ALA A 785 0.13 -9.04 42.91
N GLY A 786 0.28 -10.20 42.31
CA GLY A 786 -0.42 -11.41 42.71
C GLY A 786 0.51 -12.47 43.29
N THR A 787 -0.09 -13.34 44.08
CA THR A 787 0.59 -14.46 44.74
C THR A 787 0.22 -15.79 44.11
N MET A 788 0.98 -16.82 44.46
CA MET A 788 0.71 -18.21 44.13
C MET A 788 0.84 -19.10 45.37
N GLY A 789 0.15 -20.24 45.33
CA GLY A 789 0.21 -21.24 46.39
C GLY A 789 1.58 -21.90 46.54
N ALA A 790 1.74 -22.64 47.64
CA ALA A 790 2.89 -23.52 47.81
C ALA A 790 2.95 -24.61 46.73
N GLN A 791 4.13 -25.14 46.46
CA GLN A 791 4.28 -26.33 45.63
C GLN A 791 4.11 -27.60 46.48
N ASP A 792 3.48 -28.63 45.90
CA ASP A 792 3.39 -29.96 46.48
C ASP A 792 4.71 -30.75 46.31
N ALA A 793 4.73 -32.01 46.77
CA ALA A 793 5.91 -32.87 46.68
C ALA A 793 6.36 -33.17 45.23
N ASN A 794 5.50 -32.94 44.24
CA ASN A 794 5.78 -33.12 42.82
C ASN A 794 6.17 -31.79 42.12
N GLY A 795 6.28 -30.69 42.87
CA GLY A 795 6.57 -29.37 42.35
C GLY A 795 5.37 -28.67 41.70
N GLN A 796 4.15 -29.21 41.82
CA GLN A 796 2.94 -28.59 41.29
C GLN A 796 2.39 -27.56 42.27
N THR A 797 1.92 -26.42 41.76
CA THR A 797 1.34 -25.37 42.61
C THR A 797 -0.02 -25.79 43.12
N ILE A 798 -0.26 -25.68 44.42
CA ILE A 798 -1.58 -25.90 45.00
C ILE A 798 -2.51 -24.76 44.53
N PRO A 799 -3.57 -25.07 43.76
CA PRO A 799 -4.42 -24.05 43.16
C PRO A 799 -5.23 -23.30 44.21
N LYS A 800 -5.73 -22.11 43.83
CA LYS A 800 -6.65 -21.27 44.62
C LYS A 800 -6.13 -20.77 45.98
N GLN A 801 -4.83 -20.86 46.23
CA GLN A 801 -4.23 -20.30 47.45
C GLN A 801 -3.66 -18.89 47.24
N GLY A 802 -3.52 -18.44 45.99
CA GLY A 802 -3.06 -17.09 45.67
C GLY A 802 -4.15 -16.03 45.78
N SER A 803 -3.73 -14.77 45.74
CA SER A 803 -4.59 -13.58 45.69
C SER A 803 -3.98 -12.52 44.77
N LEU A 804 -4.79 -11.60 44.24
CA LEU A 804 -4.30 -10.38 43.57
C LEU A 804 -4.38 -9.19 44.52
N TYR A 805 -3.34 -8.37 44.55
CA TYR A 805 -3.23 -7.18 45.38
C TYR A 805 -2.93 -5.94 44.53
N SER A 806 -3.36 -4.79 45.02
CA SER A 806 -2.93 -3.47 44.56
C SER A 806 -2.25 -2.71 45.71
N LEU A 807 -1.23 -1.91 45.39
CA LEU A 807 -0.50 -1.08 46.34
C LEU A 807 -0.43 0.34 45.81
N THR A 808 -1.03 1.27 46.55
CA THR A 808 -1.09 2.70 46.21
C THR A 808 -0.65 3.52 47.42
N ASN A 809 0.37 4.38 47.27
CA ASN A 809 0.88 5.24 48.36
C ASN A 809 1.13 4.46 49.67
N GLY A 810 1.81 3.31 49.57
CA GLY A 810 2.08 2.40 50.69
C GLY A 810 0.87 1.63 51.26
N ARG A 811 -0.35 1.83 50.76
CA ARG A 811 -1.56 1.12 51.21
C ARG A 811 -1.83 -0.10 50.35
N LEU A 812 -1.76 -1.27 50.98
CA LEU A 812 -2.00 -2.57 50.35
C LEU A 812 -3.49 -2.92 50.40
N LYS A 813 -4.09 -3.25 49.26
CA LYS A 813 -5.47 -3.73 49.14
C LYS A 813 -5.45 -5.12 48.48
N ARG A 814 -6.22 -6.06 49.02
CA ARG A 814 -6.45 -7.37 48.39
C ARG A 814 -7.69 -7.25 47.51
N GLU A 815 -7.53 -7.42 46.20
CA GLU A 815 -8.59 -7.23 45.22
C GLU A 815 -9.48 -8.48 45.12
N PHE A 816 -8.88 -9.66 45.00
CA PHE A 816 -9.61 -10.93 45.06
C PHE A 816 -8.72 -12.11 45.46
N LYS A 817 -9.35 -13.21 45.90
CA LYS A 817 -8.73 -14.47 46.34
C LYS A 817 -8.92 -15.57 45.29
N GLU A 818 -8.51 -16.79 45.63
CA GLU A 818 -8.65 -18.01 44.80
C GLU A 818 -7.88 -17.97 43.47
N VAL A 819 -6.75 -17.27 43.45
CA VAL A 819 -5.84 -17.30 42.31
C VAL A 819 -5.03 -18.60 42.33
N GLY A 820 -4.87 -19.23 41.17
CA GLY A 820 -3.96 -20.35 40.96
C GLY A 820 -2.51 -19.88 40.93
N ILE A 821 -2.10 -19.33 39.80
CA ILE A 821 -0.76 -18.77 39.59
C ILE A 821 -0.92 -17.41 38.92
N SER A 822 -0.85 -16.33 39.71
CA SER A 822 -0.99 -14.98 39.17
C SER A 822 0.18 -14.65 38.25
N ASN A 823 -0.10 -14.30 36.99
CA ASN A 823 0.95 -13.98 36.04
C ASN A 823 0.81 -12.64 35.30
N GLY A 824 0.53 -12.64 34.00
CA GLY A 824 0.54 -11.46 33.15
C GLY A 824 -0.60 -10.49 33.45
N ILE A 825 -0.26 -9.20 33.49
CA ILE A 825 -1.18 -8.08 33.66
C ILE A 825 -0.85 -7.04 32.58
N ALA A 826 -1.86 -6.52 31.89
CA ALA A 826 -1.73 -5.42 30.95
C ALA A 826 -2.94 -4.49 31.06
N PHE A 827 -2.78 -3.22 30.69
CA PHE A 827 -3.85 -2.22 30.66
C PHE A 827 -4.05 -1.75 29.23
N ASP A 828 -5.28 -1.43 28.84
CA ASP A 828 -5.51 -0.77 27.54
C ASP A 828 -4.99 0.67 27.53
N LEU A 829 -4.93 1.26 26.33
CA LEU A 829 -4.31 2.58 26.11
C LEU A 829 -5.05 3.70 26.85
N ASP A 830 -6.36 3.54 27.03
CA ASP A 830 -7.21 4.51 27.72
C ASP A 830 -7.33 4.22 29.23
N ALA A 831 -6.67 3.18 29.74
CA ALA A 831 -6.76 2.71 31.12
C ALA A 831 -8.22 2.48 31.59
N ASN A 832 -9.05 1.93 30.71
CA ASN A 832 -10.43 1.53 30.94
C ASN A 832 -10.60 0.00 31.08
N LYS A 833 -9.56 -0.77 30.73
CA LYS A 833 -9.54 -2.23 30.85
C LYS A 833 -8.25 -2.71 31.50
N MET A 834 -8.39 -3.69 32.39
CA MET A 834 -7.27 -4.50 32.88
C MET A 834 -7.38 -5.91 32.34
N TYR A 835 -6.37 -6.36 31.63
CA TYR A 835 -6.23 -7.74 31.17
C TYR A 835 -5.37 -8.54 32.14
N TYR A 836 -5.78 -9.77 32.39
CA TYR A 836 -5.20 -10.62 33.42
C TYR A 836 -5.14 -12.07 33.00
N VAL A 837 -4.02 -12.73 33.32
CA VAL A 837 -3.89 -14.19 33.19
C VAL A 837 -3.52 -14.84 34.52
N ASP A 838 -4.25 -15.91 34.81
CA ASP A 838 -3.92 -16.92 35.82
C ASP A 838 -3.47 -18.15 35.05
N THR A 839 -2.23 -18.61 35.23
CA THR A 839 -1.65 -19.67 34.39
C THR A 839 -2.42 -20.99 34.46
N LEU A 840 -3.13 -21.26 35.57
CA LEU A 840 -3.95 -22.47 35.69
C LEU A 840 -5.32 -22.35 35.00
N ILE A 841 -5.63 -21.19 34.43
CA ILE A 841 -6.82 -20.92 33.62
C ILE A 841 -6.33 -20.60 32.20
N PRO A 842 -6.52 -21.48 31.19
CA PRO A 842 -5.96 -21.31 29.84
C PRO A 842 -6.70 -20.25 28.99
N ALA A 843 -6.84 -19.05 29.54
CA ALA A 843 -7.59 -17.94 28.98
C ALA A 843 -7.05 -16.58 29.44
N ILE A 844 -7.33 -15.54 28.66
CA ILE A 844 -7.13 -14.14 29.05
C ILE A 844 -8.46 -13.59 29.58
N SER A 845 -8.44 -13.09 30.82
CA SER A 845 -9.55 -12.35 31.40
C SER A 845 -9.41 -10.85 31.15
N ALA A 846 -10.51 -10.14 31.04
CA ALA A 846 -10.56 -8.68 31.06
C ALA A 846 -11.48 -8.21 32.20
N PHE A 847 -11.09 -7.15 32.88
CA PHE A 847 -11.91 -6.41 33.84
C PHE A 847 -12.17 -5.02 33.27
N ASP A 848 -13.35 -4.48 33.55
CA ASP A 848 -13.53 -3.02 33.52
C ASP A 848 -12.61 -2.43 34.57
N TYR A 849 -11.88 -1.38 34.21
CA TYR A 849 -10.89 -0.76 35.06
C TYR A 849 -11.09 0.74 35.05
N ASP A 850 -11.07 1.35 36.22
CA ASP A 850 -11.09 2.80 36.37
C ASP A 850 -9.67 3.29 36.65
N GLY A 851 -9.07 3.94 35.65
CA GLY A 851 -7.72 4.50 35.77
C GLY A 851 -7.55 5.48 36.92
N GLU A 852 -8.54 6.28 37.28
CA GLU A 852 -8.39 7.25 38.37
C GLU A 852 -8.41 6.55 39.73
N SER A 853 -9.43 5.74 40.00
CA SER A 853 -9.61 5.10 41.31
C SER A 853 -8.77 3.84 41.49
N GLY A 854 -8.46 3.12 40.40
CA GLY A 854 -7.78 1.83 40.41
C GLY A 854 -8.71 0.67 40.73
N GLU A 855 -10.03 0.88 40.62
CA GLU A 855 -11.02 -0.18 40.83
C GLU A 855 -11.17 -1.07 39.59
N ILE A 856 -11.43 -2.35 39.84
CA ILE A 856 -11.76 -3.34 38.81
C ILE A 856 -13.17 -3.88 39.02
N SER A 857 -13.88 -4.15 37.92
CA SER A 857 -15.19 -4.80 37.93
C SER A 857 -15.42 -5.65 36.68
N ASN A 858 -16.57 -6.33 36.59
CA ASN A 858 -17.05 -7.02 35.38
C ASN A 858 -16.01 -7.92 34.68
N LYS A 859 -15.57 -8.97 35.38
CA LYS A 859 -14.65 -9.97 34.80
C LYS A 859 -15.29 -10.69 33.61
N THR A 860 -14.65 -10.62 32.45
CA THR A 860 -15.02 -11.32 31.22
C THR A 860 -13.83 -12.12 30.68
N THR A 861 -14.08 -13.05 29.75
CA THR A 861 -13.01 -13.78 29.03
C THR A 861 -12.92 -13.25 27.61
N VAL A 862 -11.72 -12.82 27.19
CA VAL A 862 -11.51 -12.25 25.84
C VAL A 862 -10.77 -13.20 24.90
N PHE A 863 -10.06 -14.20 25.42
CA PHE A 863 -9.36 -15.19 24.62
C PHE A 863 -9.24 -16.53 25.35
N LYS A 864 -9.39 -17.65 24.64
CA LYS A 864 -9.19 -19.01 25.17
C LYS A 864 -8.21 -19.77 24.29
N LEU A 865 -7.18 -20.38 24.89
CA LEU A 865 -6.14 -21.11 24.15
C LEU A 865 -6.70 -22.36 23.47
N GLU A 866 -7.60 -23.09 24.15
CA GLU A 866 -8.22 -24.33 23.66
C GLU A 866 -9.01 -24.12 22.37
N CYS A 867 -9.81 -23.05 22.28
CA CYS A 867 -10.60 -22.72 21.09
C CYS A 867 -9.73 -22.41 19.85
N SER A 868 -8.43 -22.20 20.04
CA SER A 868 -7.48 -21.85 18.99
C SER A 868 -6.45 -22.95 18.71
N CYS A 869 -6.65 -24.15 19.27
CA CYS A 869 -5.74 -25.30 19.16
C CYS A 869 -4.28 -24.93 19.54
N ILE A 870 -4.10 -24.16 20.62
CA ILE A 870 -2.79 -23.77 21.13
C ILE A 870 -2.43 -24.63 22.34
N ASN A 871 -1.30 -25.32 22.25
CA ASN A 871 -0.73 -26.08 23.36
C ASN A 871 0.07 -25.15 24.30
N GLY A 872 0.01 -25.41 25.60
CA GLY A 872 0.71 -24.64 26.63
C GLY A 872 -0.23 -23.80 27.50
N LEU A 873 0.34 -22.97 28.37
CA LEU A 873 -0.39 -22.16 29.36
C LEU A 873 -0.05 -20.67 29.21
N PRO A 874 -0.99 -19.75 29.50
CA PRO A 874 -0.71 -18.32 29.47
C PRO A 874 0.21 -17.91 30.62
N ASP A 875 1.20 -17.07 30.36
CA ASP A 875 2.12 -16.54 31.38
C ASP A 875 2.25 -15.01 31.26
N GLY A 876 3.28 -14.49 30.60
CA GLY A 876 3.49 -13.06 30.44
C GLY A 876 2.51 -12.39 29.47
N LEU A 877 2.09 -11.16 29.78
CA LEU A 877 1.18 -10.38 28.97
C LEU A 877 1.69 -8.94 28.81
N THR A 878 1.60 -8.39 27.60
CA THR A 878 1.82 -6.96 27.31
C THR A 878 0.85 -6.49 26.21
N ILE A 879 0.86 -5.21 25.89
CA ILE A 879 -0.01 -4.60 24.87
C ILE A 879 0.82 -3.75 23.90
N ASP A 880 0.32 -3.61 22.66
CA ASP A 880 0.88 -2.71 21.65
C ASP A 880 0.04 -1.44 21.46
N THR A 881 0.58 -0.46 20.74
CA THR A 881 -0.05 0.85 20.47
C THR A 881 -1.30 0.76 19.58
N ASP A 882 -1.57 -0.40 18.98
CA ASP A 882 -2.80 -0.67 18.22
C ASP A 882 -3.91 -1.27 19.12
N GLY A 883 -3.60 -1.45 20.41
CA GLY A 883 -4.48 -2.06 21.42
C GLY A 883 -4.54 -3.59 21.36
N ASN A 884 -3.57 -4.27 20.74
CA ASN A 884 -3.53 -5.72 20.68
C ASN A 884 -2.67 -6.30 21.80
N LEU A 885 -3.12 -7.43 22.36
CA LEU A 885 -2.41 -8.16 23.40
C LEU A 885 -1.31 -9.05 22.83
N TRP A 886 -0.21 -9.11 23.55
CA TRP A 886 0.91 -10.00 23.28
C TRP A 886 1.10 -10.95 24.46
N LEU A 887 0.96 -12.25 24.20
CA LEU A 887 0.94 -13.30 25.23
C LEU A 887 2.12 -14.27 25.05
N ALA A 888 2.85 -14.54 26.14
CA ALA A 888 3.80 -15.64 26.24
C ALA A 888 3.02 -16.92 26.60
N VAL A 889 3.28 -17.98 25.84
CA VAL A 889 2.70 -19.29 26.10
C VAL A 889 3.79 -20.23 26.61
N ILE A 890 3.85 -20.37 27.93
CA ILE A 890 4.77 -21.32 28.57
C ILE A 890 4.36 -22.75 28.23
N PHE A 891 5.34 -23.62 28.03
CA PHE A 891 5.23 -24.98 27.47
C PHE A 891 4.71 -25.06 26.02
N GLY A 892 4.30 -23.93 25.42
CA GLY A 892 3.82 -23.86 24.04
C GLY A 892 4.85 -23.38 23.02
N SER A 893 5.95 -22.77 23.47
CA SER A 893 6.98 -22.21 22.60
C SER A 893 6.47 -21.11 21.65
N LEU A 894 5.48 -20.34 22.09
CA LEU A 894 4.78 -19.35 21.26
C LEU A 894 4.64 -17.97 21.93
N VAL A 895 4.95 -16.93 21.17
CA VAL A 895 4.42 -15.58 21.42
C VAL A 895 3.22 -15.36 20.50
N LEU A 896 2.09 -14.93 21.07
CA LEU A 896 0.85 -14.68 20.33
C LEU A 896 0.53 -13.19 20.29
N LYS A 897 0.03 -12.69 19.16
CA LYS A 897 -0.64 -11.38 19.06
C LYS A 897 -2.14 -11.60 18.93
N ILE A 898 -2.95 -10.99 19.79
CA ILE A 898 -4.39 -11.20 19.90
C ILE A 898 -5.10 -9.85 19.89
N ASP A 899 -6.20 -9.71 19.16
CA ASP A 899 -7.09 -8.56 19.26
C ASP A 899 -8.09 -8.80 20.42
N PRO A 900 -7.96 -8.12 21.57
CA PRO A 900 -8.83 -8.35 22.72
C PRO A 900 -10.28 -7.90 22.48
N ARG A 901 -10.54 -7.07 21.47
CA ARG A 901 -11.89 -6.56 21.14
C ARG A 901 -12.74 -7.62 20.46
N THR A 902 -12.10 -8.49 19.69
CA THR A 902 -12.76 -9.53 18.87
C THR A 902 -12.43 -10.95 19.33
N GLY A 903 -11.38 -11.12 20.14
CA GLY A 903 -10.81 -12.42 20.50
C GLY A 903 -10.02 -13.07 19.36
N GLN A 904 -9.78 -12.35 18.26
CA GLN A 904 -9.09 -12.90 17.09
C GLN A 904 -7.59 -13.07 17.35
N LEU A 905 -7.06 -14.24 17.01
CA LEU A 905 -5.62 -14.46 16.95
C LEU A 905 -5.04 -13.83 15.66
N LEU A 906 -4.13 -12.87 15.82
CA LEU A 906 -3.54 -12.10 14.73
C LEU A 906 -2.18 -12.63 14.28
N LYS A 907 -1.34 -13.12 15.21
CA LYS A 907 0.02 -13.60 14.91
C LYS A 907 0.44 -14.71 15.86
N LYS A 908 1.21 -15.67 15.35
CA LYS A 908 1.99 -16.65 16.13
C LYS A 908 3.47 -16.45 15.81
N ILE A 909 4.32 -16.42 16.82
CA ILE A 909 5.78 -16.37 16.67
C ILE A 909 6.35 -17.57 17.41
N GLN A 910 7.06 -18.42 16.68
CA GLN A 910 7.72 -19.59 17.22
C GLN A 910 8.97 -19.16 17.98
N MET A 911 9.04 -19.50 19.27
CA MET A 911 10.21 -19.26 20.11
C MET A 911 11.15 -20.47 20.06
N PRO A 912 12.45 -20.28 20.36
CA PRO A 912 13.43 -21.37 20.32
C PRO A 912 13.39 -22.25 21.59
N THR A 913 12.51 -21.96 22.54
CA THR A 913 12.34 -22.73 23.77
C THR A 913 10.87 -22.74 24.21
N PRO A 914 10.35 -23.87 24.73
CA PRO A 914 8.98 -23.94 25.20
C PRO A 914 8.73 -23.11 26.47
N GLN A 915 9.75 -22.71 27.22
CA GLN A 915 9.59 -22.14 28.56
C GLN A 915 9.67 -20.62 28.63
N ILE A 916 9.06 -19.93 27.68
CA ILE A 916 8.92 -18.47 27.71
C ILE A 916 7.96 -18.03 28.81
N THR A 917 8.35 -17.01 29.57
CA THR A 917 7.70 -16.62 30.82
C THR A 917 7.11 -15.21 30.78
N ALA A 918 7.89 -14.20 30.41
CA ALA A 918 7.48 -12.80 30.45
C ALA A 918 7.97 -12.03 29.23
N MET A 919 7.32 -10.91 28.93
CA MET A 919 7.73 -10.04 27.84
C MET A 919 7.43 -8.57 28.10
N THR A 920 8.22 -7.70 27.47
CA THR A 920 8.00 -6.24 27.47
C THR A 920 8.50 -5.65 26.16
N TRP A 921 7.85 -4.59 25.72
CA TRP A 921 8.38 -3.76 24.64
C TRP A 921 9.47 -2.86 25.16
N GLY A 922 10.45 -2.52 24.33
CA GLY A 922 11.54 -1.63 24.69
C GLY A 922 12.36 -1.18 23.50
N ASN A 923 13.51 -0.56 23.79
CA ASN A 923 14.30 0.33 22.93
C ASN A 923 13.70 1.74 22.78
N LYS A 924 14.45 2.65 22.15
CA LYS A 924 14.09 4.06 21.95
C LYS A 924 12.76 4.27 21.19
N ASN A 925 12.39 3.32 20.32
CA ASN A 925 11.20 3.40 19.47
C ASN A 925 10.05 2.51 19.98
N CYS A 926 10.27 1.77 21.07
CA CYS A 926 9.43 0.67 21.54
C CYS A 926 9.06 -0.35 20.44
N ASP A 927 9.94 -0.62 19.48
CA ASP A 927 9.70 -1.54 18.35
C ASP A 927 10.43 -2.89 18.49
N VAL A 928 11.05 -3.14 19.65
CA VAL A 928 11.67 -4.43 20.02
C VAL A 928 10.89 -5.07 21.17
N LEU A 929 10.57 -6.35 21.03
CA LEU A 929 9.93 -7.13 22.10
C LEU A 929 11.00 -7.98 22.79
N TYR A 930 11.22 -7.74 24.08
CA TYR A 930 12.12 -8.55 24.90
C TYR A 930 11.33 -9.65 25.61
N VAL A 931 11.90 -10.85 25.69
CA VAL A 931 11.23 -12.05 26.23
C VAL A 931 12.19 -12.82 27.13
N THR A 932 11.76 -13.20 28.34
CA THR A 932 12.51 -14.13 29.22
C THR A 932 12.02 -15.56 29.08
N SER A 933 12.87 -16.52 29.42
CA SER A 933 12.51 -17.93 29.60
C SER A 933 13.02 -18.51 30.91
N ALA A 934 12.50 -19.68 31.27
CA ALA A 934 12.88 -20.43 32.46
C ALA A 934 13.53 -21.77 32.10
N LYS A 935 14.21 -22.37 33.07
CA LYS A 935 14.86 -23.68 33.02
C LYS A 935 14.20 -24.64 34.03
N MET A 936 12.87 -24.69 33.99
CA MET A 936 12.06 -25.53 34.88
C MET A 936 11.94 -26.95 34.33
N ALA A 937 11.97 -27.98 35.19
CA ALA A 937 11.75 -29.34 34.72
C ALA A 937 10.30 -29.54 34.23
N VAL A 938 10.14 -30.16 33.06
CA VAL A 938 8.83 -30.61 32.54
C VAL A 938 8.86 -32.13 32.53
N ASN A 939 7.94 -32.76 33.28
CA ASN A 939 7.91 -34.22 33.46
C ASN A 939 9.27 -34.79 33.93
N GLY A 940 9.93 -34.11 34.86
CA GLY A 940 11.24 -34.50 35.41
C GLY A 940 12.44 -34.25 34.49
N LYS A 941 12.23 -33.70 33.27
CA LYS A 941 13.31 -33.36 32.34
C LYS A 941 13.54 -31.86 32.32
N VAL A 942 14.77 -31.44 32.62
CA VAL A 942 15.20 -30.06 32.47
C VAL A 942 15.38 -29.77 30.97
N PRO A 943 14.81 -28.69 30.42
CA PRO A 943 14.96 -28.33 29.02
C PRO A 943 16.42 -27.98 28.69
N GLU A 944 16.84 -28.29 27.47
CA GLU A 944 18.15 -27.86 26.96
C GLU A 944 18.14 -26.36 26.60
N LYS A 945 19.33 -25.79 26.34
CA LYS A 945 19.44 -24.42 25.82
C LYS A 945 18.60 -24.29 24.53
N PRO A 946 17.93 -23.15 24.29
CA PRO A 946 18.06 -21.88 25.02
C PRO A 946 16.98 -21.65 26.09
N ALA A 947 16.61 -22.65 26.89
CA ALA A 947 15.88 -22.42 28.15
C ALA A 947 16.72 -21.61 29.16
N GLY A 948 16.07 -20.81 30.01
CA GLY A 948 16.75 -19.94 30.98
C GLY A 948 17.52 -18.76 30.36
N CYS A 949 16.97 -18.16 29.30
CA CYS A 949 17.62 -17.10 28.51
C CYS A 949 16.73 -15.87 28.38
N THR A 950 17.33 -14.75 27.98
CA THR A 950 16.63 -13.53 27.56
C THR A 950 16.82 -13.34 26.06
N PHE A 951 15.73 -13.02 25.37
CA PHE A 951 15.70 -12.79 23.93
C PHE A 951 15.24 -11.37 23.61
N LYS A 952 15.70 -10.82 22.49
CA LYS A 952 15.08 -9.70 21.81
C LYS A 952 14.52 -10.15 20.46
N LEU A 953 13.29 -9.72 20.17
CA LEU A 953 12.58 -9.98 18.93
C LEU A 953 12.48 -8.67 18.16
N GLU A 954 13.09 -8.66 16.98
CA GLU A 954 13.12 -7.53 16.06
C GLU A 954 12.30 -7.88 14.79
N ASN A 955 12.01 -6.90 13.95
CA ASN A 955 11.23 -7.07 12.71
C ASN A 955 9.77 -7.52 12.92
N LEU A 956 9.08 -6.93 13.91
CA LEU A 956 7.70 -7.27 14.27
C LEU A 956 6.63 -6.56 13.41
N GLY A 957 7.02 -6.00 12.26
CA GLY A 957 6.15 -5.24 11.35
C GLY A 957 5.92 -3.82 11.86
N HIS A 958 4.68 -3.33 11.77
CA HIS A 958 4.29 -2.01 12.30
C HIS A 958 4.02 -2.00 13.81
N SER A 959 4.10 -3.16 14.48
CA SER A 959 3.77 -3.28 15.91
C SER A 959 4.79 -2.51 16.75
N LYS A 960 4.30 -1.60 17.60
CA LYS A 960 5.10 -0.88 18.61
C LYS A 960 4.43 -1.00 19.95
N GLY A 961 5.21 -1.05 21.01
CA GLY A 961 4.70 -1.09 22.38
C GLY A 961 4.61 0.24 23.06
N LEU A 962 4.32 0.13 24.36
CA LEU A 962 4.48 1.19 25.33
C LEU A 962 5.70 0.89 26.23
N PRO A 963 6.40 1.92 26.72
CA PRO A 963 7.38 1.75 27.78
C PRO A 963 6.73 1.22 29.06
N GLY A 964 7.52 0.67 29.98
CA GLY A 964 7.01 0.24 31.27
C GLY A 964 6.77 1.42 32.22
N ASP A 965 5.66 1.38 32.95
CA ASP A 965 5.33 2.38 33.97
C ASP A 965 6.19 2.24 35.24
N ARG A 966 6.50 3.38 35.86
CA ARG A 966 7.26 3.47 37.12
C ARG A 966 6.33 3.54 38.33
N TYR A 967 6.72 2.89 39.42
CA TYR A 967 5.94 2.92 40.65
C TYR A 967 6.00 4.31 41.31
N LYS A 968 4.84 4.90 41.59
CA LYS A 968 4.72 6.16 42.31
C LYS A 968 4.51 5.87 43.79
N MET A 969 5.48 6.35 44.59
CA MET A 969 5.60 6.05 46.01
C MET A 969 4.66 6.90 46.88
#